data_AF-A0A0G0PWP7-F1
#
_entry.id   AF-A0A0G0PWP7-F1
#
_cell.length_a   1.000
_cell.length_b   1.000
_cell.length_c   1.000
_cell.angle_alpha   90.00
_cell.angle_beta   90.00
_cell.angle_gamma   90.00
#
_symmetry.space_group_name_H-M   'P 1'
#
loop_
_entity.id
_entity.type
_entity.pdbx_description
1 polymer ?
#
loop_
_entity_poly.entity_id
_entity_poly.type
_entity_poly.pdbx_seq_one_letter_code
_entity_poly.pdbx_strand_id
1 'polypeptide(L)'
;MENSRYYYANTMNETNTENQNYANNSDEFRLAISARADMRRRELAFDQELSTLTISDEDKTDYGEVIKALKGQSFLEAQNFSVEDYTDYATKYVDTAPNLAAQYYARAAQLEQLSGGDPSSLLAEARHFIDEGKSQGIPKTTPGDFLPDALVLGVQRQIIQNTVLPAPNEVARVIIDDPDLLDDYALVLPENQRTQFLGDLPEEDRIAASLRLDTAVSAVLETASVHTEDDAHQRDLVKYRTTKAFLKSLKSLSGEKYLGSETKFGDEWTTEQITETLSNLRGNDSLRLLRSMSERTTKDLKEVNKKITKEINKGVINPALEGKKKDEQLAFLKQKLDFPEDAELPLTDETIRELRGRWRDKLLQEKAENDPKMAEFIGFTATVLDTLVDTDESIRGGVLAMRFLEMTALPPEMFDHFCQKLVSREYFTPQLADYLTDSRNISVLKKVMGKYGTQFNTIIDTLHQIPNYSLADNELEIFAALSDLETLTPRIYYRYRSKSPEDRRKFAEQIRSLKPQFFRNVPIKSILHRHDQDILAEMVYHAYKPVDMTYDKVAEMLRNIPDCTEHLDGYNFPQDGYELNLTGPVNFVVEKGKSVDMSRLRNFRELLAGERVDREKPYAENFTQALQKLVLNEQTEGSNVRNPGQEELGVILSILNGEHRGQASFVHDFLDRFPQVTQQDAYGYLQGLGEIYGIFFDDNFKQTIAENLRQVPELSDGLTKLFSNTEFREALSQKMQTLGERIDWNVFERSLQQGRGLTRFLGNRGQETAQQFMATTVTRLIKTGYIETVRKEVHTEMNKFVATTDEGKVVRHGELKLFVTKNAASFFAKASAGLCTKEQIDPFTDWENLFNMPIVENEAVVRGMVEARIVDVKGKPSIVLRAVNPNADWVDKVNVPSLWEGILKTAHQFAQDNPDRVTDNIYIVQNDSWHPLSNRSQVSSYLEQRYIKSKPGVSLNLQVAANHSIEKVYRV
;
A
#
# COMPACT_ATOMS: atom_id res chain seq x y z
N MET A 1 -50.99 48.72 -14.24
CA MET A 1 -50.65 48.04 -12.96
C MET A 1 -51.24 46.63 -12.86
N GLU A 2 -52.32 46.29 -13.54
CA GLU A 2 -52.91 44.94 -13.47
C GLU A 2 -52.09 43.84 -14.20
N ASN A 3 -51.43 44.16 -15.33
CA ASN A 3 -50.57 43.18 -16.03
C ASN A 3 -49.29 42.78 -15.25
N SER A 4 -48.80 43.61 -14.33
CA SER A 4 -47.62 43.28 -13.50
C SER A 4 -47.98 42.35 -12.34
N ARG A 5 -49.22 42.40 -11.83
CA ARG A 5 -49.71 41.48 -10.79
C ARG A 5 -49.99 40.09 -11.35
N TYR A 6 -50.44 39.98 -12.61
CA TYR A 6 -50.68 38.69 -13.25
C TYR A 6 -49.38 37.94 -13.55
N TYR A 7 -48.33 38.66 -13.97
CA TYR A 7 -47.02 38.07 -14.20
C TYR A 7 -46.36 37.58 -12.90
N TYR A 8 -46.48 38.34 -11.81
CA TYR A 8 -45.96 37.96 -10.48
C TYR A 8 -46.73 36.79 -9.84
N ALA A 9 -48.05 36.73 -10.03
CA ALA A 9 -48.86 35.63 -9.50
C ALA A 9 -48.60 34.31 -10.24
N ASN A 10 -48.38 34.35 -11.57
CA ASN A 10 -48.00 33.17 -12.34
C ASN A 10 -46.58 32.69 -12.03
N THR A 11 -45.60 33.60 -11.89
CA THR A 11 -44.25 33.19 -11.48
C THR A 11 -44.21 32.64 -10.05
N MET A 12 -45.01 33.18 -9.11
CA MET A 12 -45.12 32.62 -7.76
C MET A 12 -45.86 31.27 -7.71
N ASN A 13 -46.86 31.05 -8.57
CA ASN A 13 -47.51 29.74 -8.67
C ASN A 13 -46.62 28.70 -9.37
N GLU A 14 -45.83 29.08 -10.38
CA GLU A 14 -44.85 28.20 -11.02
C GLU A 14 -43.73 27.81 -10.06
N THR A 15 -43.17 28.76 -9.29
CA THR A 15 -42.17 28.45 -8.25
C THR A 15 -42.74 27.62 -7.11
N ASN A 16 -43.99 27.85 -6.68
CA ASN A 16 -44.60 27.01 -5.64
C ASN A 16 -44.90 25.59 -6.12
N THR A 17 -45.27 25.40 -7.39
CA THR A 17 -45.55 24.07 -7.97
C THR A 17 -44.25 23.30 -8.24
N GLU A 18 -43.19 23.98 -8.70
CA GLU A 18 -41.85 23.39 -8.78
C GLU A 18 -41.35 23.01 -7.38
N ASN A 19 -41.41 23.90 -6.39
CA ASN A 19 -40.96 23.60 -5.03
C ASN A 19 -41.73 22.45 -4.36
N GLN A 20 -43.04 22.31 -4.62
CA GLN A 20 -43.84 21.18 -4.10
C GLN A 20 -43.51 19.85 -4.79
N ASN A 21 -43.27 19.85 -6.10
CA ASN A 21 -42.82 18.64 -6.80
C ASN A 21 -41.39 18.23 -6.39
N TYR A 22 -40.52 19.21 -6.09
CA TYR A 22 -39.18 18.94 -5.56
C TYR A 22 -39.22 18.31 -4.16
N ALA A 23 -40.09 18.79 -3.26
CA ALA A 23 -40.21 18.24 -1.92
C ALA A 23 -40.65 16.77 -1.94
N ASN A 24 -41.66 16.43 -2.76
CA ASN A 24 -42.15 15.05 -2.88
C ASN A 24 -41.13 14.11 -3.55
N ASN A 25 -40.36 14.60 -4.53
CA ASN A 25 -39.30 13.80 -5.14
C ASN A 25 -38.09 13.61 -4.21
N SER A 26 -37.88 14.51 -3.23
CA SER A 26 -36.72 14.45 -2.34
C SER A 26 -36.70 13.22 -1.44
N ASP A 27 -37.86 12.74 -0.97
CA ASP A 27 -37.94 11.55 -0.11
C ASP A 27 -37.65 10.27 -0.90
N GLU A 28 -38.20 10.13 -2.10
CA GLU A 28 -37.91 9.00 -3.00
C GLU A 28 -36.42 8.99 -3.40
N PHE A 29 -35.83 10.16 -3.65
CA PHE A 29 -34.40 10.30 -3.96
C PHE A 29 -33.52 9.87 -2.80
N ARG A 30 -33.83 10.33 -1.58
CA ARG A 30 -33.14 9.95 -0.34
C ARG A 30 -33.18 8.44 -0.15
N LEU A 31 -34.38 7.85 -0.25
CA LEU A 31 -34.57 6.40 -0.15
C LEU A 31 -33.74 5.63 -1.19
N ALA A 32 -33.72 6.09 -2.46
CA ALA A 32 -32.95 5.44 -3.52
C ALA A 32 -31.43 5.49 -3.28
N ILE A 33 -30.91 6.64 -2.86
CA ILE A 33 -29.49 6.85 -2.57
C ILE A 33 -29.08 5.98 -1.36
N SER A 34 -29.80 6.09 -0.24
CA SER A 34 -29.51 5.35 0.98
C SER A 34 -29.63 3.84 0.80
N ALA A 35 -30.63 3.36 0.05
CA ALA A 35 -30.76 1.93 -0.23
C ALA A 35 -29.57 1.38 -1.04
N ARG A 36 -29.08 2.12 -2.05
CA ARG A 36 -27.90 1.73 -2.84
C ARG A 36 -26.61 1.80 -2.03
N ALA A 37 -26.47 2.81 -1.18
CA ALA A 37 -25.32 2.97 -0.30
C ALA A 37 -25.24 1.83 0.73
N ASP A 38 -26.35 1.53 1.42
CA ASP A 38 -26.48 0.39 2.35
C ASP A 38 -26.16 -0.94 1.66
N MET A 39 -26.67 -1.15 0.45
CA MET A 39 -26.32 -2.33 -0.35
C MET A 39 -24.81 -2.41 -0.62
N ARG A 40 -24.16 -1.33 -1.09
CA ARG A 40 -22.71 -1.33 -1.34
C ARG A 40 -21.89 -1.58 -0.07
N ARG A 41 -22.26 -0.97 1.07
CA ARG A 41 -21.60 -1.21 2.37
C ARG A 41 -21.69 -2.68 2.77
N ARG A 42 -22.88 -3.27 2.68
CA ARG A 42 -23.13 -4.67 3.03
C ARG A 42 -22.44 -5.63 2.08
N GLU A 43 -22.41 -5.36 0.78
CA GLU A 43 -21.68 -6.17 -0.20
C GLU A 43 -20.18 -6.22 0.10
N LEU A 44 -19.57 -5.06 0.38
CA LEU A 44 -18.14 -5.00 0.69
C LEU A 44 -17.80 -5.64 2.04
N ALA A 45 -18.64 -5.43 3.07
CA ALA A 45 -18.50 -6.10 4.36
C ALA A 45 -18.67 -7.63 4.22
N PHE A 46 -19.64 -8.06 3.41
CA PHE A 46 -19.89 -9.46 3.11
C PHE A 46 -18.71 -10.11 2.41
N ASP A 47 -18.17 -9.47 1.36
CA ASP A 47 -17.01 -9.98 0.63
C ASP A 47 -15.76 -10.05 1.53
N GLN A 48 -15.58 -9.06 2.42
CA GLN A 48 -14.51 -9.06 3.41
C GLN A 48 -14.66 -10.23 4.40
N GLU A 49 -15.82 -10.40 5.03
CA GLU A 49 -16.08 -11.51 5.95
C GLU A 49 -15.90 -12.87 5.23
N LEU A 50 -16.45 -13.01 4.02
CA LEU A 50 -16.33 -14.23 3.21
C LEU A 50 -14.88 -14.54 2.81
N SER A 51 -14.06 -13.52 2.52
CA SER A 51 -12.65 -13.66 2.20
C SER A 51 -11.78 -14.12 3.38
N THR A 52 -12.30 -14.08 4.61
CA THR A 52 -11.60 -14.64 5.78
C THR A 52 -11.88 -16.13 5.98
N LEU A 53 -12.91 -16.67 5.33
CA LEU A 53 -13.28 -18.08 5.48
C LEU A 53 -12.34 -19.00 4.72
N THR A 54 -11.94 -20.07 5.39
CA THR A 54 -11.16 -21.15 4.80
C THR A 54 -12.12 -22.22 4.27
N ILE A 55 -12.56 -22.09 3.01
CA ILE A 55 -13.60 -22.94 2.40
C ILE A 55 -13.11 -24.37 2.22
N SER A 56 -13.71 -25.35 2.92
CA SER A 56 -13.36 -26.77 2.75
C SER A 56 -13.92 -27.34 1.43
N ASP A 57 -13.43 -28.51 1.01
CA ASP A 57 -14.01 -29.20 -0.15
C ASP A 57 -15.50 -29.56 0.03
N GLU A 58 -15.92 -29.83 1.28
CA GLU A 58 -17.32 -30.10 1.63
C GLU A 58 -18.18 -28.85 1.50
N ASP A 59 -17.63 -27.67 1.79
CA ASP A 59 -18.32 -26.38 1.74
C ASP A 59 -18.38 -25.74 0.34
N LYS A 60 -17.73 -26.33 -0.67
CA LYS A 60 -17.70 -25.77 -2.04
C LYS A 60 -19.09 -25.62 -2.66
N THR A 61 -20.00 -26.54 -2.35
CA THR A 61 -21.38 -26.45 -2.81
C THR A 61 -22.09 -25.27 -2.17
N ASP A 62 -22.00 -25.13 -0.84
CA ASP A 62 -22.59 -24.02 -0.08
C ASP A 62 -22.03 -22.68 -0.54
N TYR A 63 -20.71 -22.59 -0.75
CA TYR A 63 -20.09 -21.40 -1.34
C TYR A 63 -20.66 -21.08 -2.72
N GLY A 64 -20.87 -22.09 -3.56
CA GLY A 64 -21.53 -21.94 -4.85
C GLY A 64 -22.96 -21.41 -4.74
N GLU A 65 -23.71 -21.83 -3.72
CA GLU A 65 -25.06 -21.33 -3.43
C GLU A 65 -25.04 -19.87 -2.97
N VAL A 66 -24.13 -19.52 -2.06
CA VAL A 66 -23.92 -18.17 -1.57
C VAL A 66 -23.62 -17.20 -2.73
N ILE A 67 -22.72 -17.58 -3.64
CA ILE A 67 -22.38 -16.74 -4.81
C ILE A 67 -23.57 -16.61 -5.78
N LYS A 68 -24.40 -17.63 -5.93
CA LYS A 68 -25.63 -17.56 -6.74
C LYS A 68 -26.67 -16.64 -6.10
N ALA A 69 -26.89 -16.79 -4.79
CA ALA A 69 -27.80 -15.96 -4.01
C ALA A 69 -27.42 -14.48 -4.11
N LEU A 70 -26.13 -14.17 -3.91
CA LEU A 70 -25.58 -12.81 -4.01
C LEU A 70 -25.82 -12.20 -5.41
N LYS A 71 -25.76 -13.00 -6.47
CA LYS A 71 -26.04 -12.57 -7.85
C LYS A 71 -27.54 -12.40 -8.15
N GLY A 72 -28.41 -12.64 -7.16
CA GLY A 72 -29.86 -12.65 -7.35
C GLY A 72 -30.31 -13.76 -8.30
N GLN A 73 -29.54 -14.85 -8.43
CA GLN A 73 -29.96 -15.97 -9.27
C GLN A 73 -30.98 -16.81 -8.49
N SER A 74 -32.18 -16.96 -9.07
CA SER A 74 -33.26 -17.74 -8.47
C SER A 74 -32.86 -19.21 -8.31
N PHE A 75 -33.10 -19.76 -7.12
CA PHE A 75 -33.12 -21.20 -6.92
C PHE A 75 -34.43 -21.73 -7.47
N LEU A 76 -34.36 -22.46 -8.59
CA LEU A 76 -35.50 -23.11 -9.24
C LEU A 76 -36.20 -24.18 -8.38
N GLU A 77 -35.69 -24.46 -7.17
CA GLU A 77 -36.32 -25.36 -6.21
C GLU A 77 -37.59 -24.80 -5.56
N ALA A 78 -37.94 -23.53 -5.81
CA ALA A 78 -39.09 -22.81 -5.27
C ALA A 78 -40.49 -23.34 -5.70
N GLN A 79 -40.61 -24.52 -6.29
CA GLN A 79 -41.92 -25.04 -6.72
C GLN A 79 -42.79 -25.63 -5.59
N ASN A 80 -42.26 -25.78 -4.37
CA ASN A 80 -42.95 -26.54 -3.30
C ASN A 80 -43.32 -25.77 -2.01
N PHE A 81 -42.94 -24.50 -1.85
CA PHE A 81 -43.21 -23.73 -0.61
C PHE A 81 -43.80 -22.35 -0.94
N SER A 82 -44.79 -21.90 -0.16
CA SER A 82 -45.35 -20.55 -0.22
C SER A 82 -44.56 -19.54 0.63
N VAL A 83 -44.89 -18.25 0.50
CA VAL A 83 -44.34 -17.19 1.36
C VAL A 83 -44.77 -17.41 2.82
N GLU A 84 -46.01 -17.88 3.05
CA GLU A 84 -46.46 -18.24 4.40
C GLU A 84 -45.68 -19.42 4.97
N ASP A 85 -45.39 -20.46 4.18
CA ASP A 85 -44.63 -21.61 4.66
C ASP A 85 -43.26 -21.19 5.20
N TYR A 86 -42.52 -20.37 4.44
CA TYR A 86 -41.21 -19.87 4.89
C TYR A 86 -41.31 -18.95 6.11
N THR A 87 -42.33 -18.10 6.17
CA THR A 87 -42.57 -17.22 7.31
C THR A 87 -42.86 -18.03 8.58
N ASP A 88 -43.71 -19.05 8.48
CA ASP A 88 -44.03 -19.98 9.56
C ASP A 88 -42.80 -20.77 10.03
N TYR A 89 -41.90 -21.15 9.12
CA TYR A 89 -40.62 -21.74 9.51
C TYR A 89 -39.74 -20.73 10.22
N ALA A 90 -39.62 -19.51 9.71
CA ALA A 90 -38.80 -18.47 10.33
C ALA A 90 -39.24 -18.19 11.78
N THR A 91 -40.54 -18.03 12.00
CA THR A 91 -41.13 -17.78 13.34
C THR A 91 -40.87 -18.92 14.34
N LYS A 92 -40.65 -20.16 13.87
CA LYS A 92 -40.28 -21.28 14.78
C LYS A 92 -38.84 -21.20 15.28
N TYR A 93 -37.96 -20.46 14.58
CA TYR A 93 -36.53 -20.42 14.88
C TYR A 93 -36.06 -19.09 15.48
N VAL A 94 -36.89 -18.05 15.54
CA VAL A 94 -36.52 -16.71 16.05
C VAL A 94 -35.81 -16.76 17.42
N ASP A 95 -36.30 -17.59 18.34
CA ASP A 95 -35.74 -17.67 19.71
C ASP A 95 -34.54 -18.62 19.85
N THR A 96 -34.28 -19.49 18.86
CA THR A 96 -33.33 -20.62 19.01
C THR A 96 -32.19 -20.62 17.99
N ALA A 97 -32.42 -20.08 16.80
CA ALA A 97 -31.47 -20.06 15.70
C ALA A 97 -31.73 -18.82 14.82
N PRO A 98 -31.32 -17.62 15.27
CA PRO A 98 -31.63 -16.37 14.57
C PRO A 98 -31.09 -16.35 13.12
N ASN A 99 -29.91 -16.90 12.85
CA ASN A 99 -29.38 -16.99 11.47
C ASN A 99 -30.28 -17.86 10.55
N LEU A 100 -30.88 -18.93 11.10
CA LEU A 100 -31.79 -19.80 10.35
C LEU A 100 -33.14 -19.11 10.13
N ALA A 101 -33.65 -18.40 11.14
CA ALA A 101 -34.82 -17.55 10.99
C ALA A 101 -34.60 -16.49 9.90
N ALA A 102 -33.44 -15.81 9.91
CA ALA A 102 -33.05 -14.86 8.89
C ALA A 102 -33.02 -15.49 7.48
N GLN A 103 -32.48 -16.70 7.35
CA GLN A 103 -32.45 -17.43 6.08
C GLN A 103 -33.86 -17.64 5.53
N TYR A 104 -34.80 -18.05 6.37
CA TYR A 104 -36.17 -18.32 5.94
C TYR A 104 -36.93 -17.03 5.60
N TYR A 105 -36.78 -15.96 6.39
CA TYR A 105 -37.31 -14.64 6.02
C TYR A 105 -36.73 -14.14 4.69
N ALA A 106 -35.43 -14.33 4.45
CA ALA A 106 -34.78 -13.95 3.19
C ALA A 106 -35.30 -14.75 1.99
N ARG A 107 -35.59 -16.05 2.17
CA ARG A 107 -36.24 -16.89 1.14
C ARG A 107 -37.68 -16.47 0.88
N ALA A 108 -38.44 -16.16 1.93
CA ALA A 108 -39.79 -15.62 1.81
C ALA A 108 -39.78 -14.30 1.01
N ALA A 109 -38.85 -13.39 1.33
CA ALA A 109 -38.65 -12.12 0.62
C ALA A 109 -38.34 -12.34 -0.87
N GLN A 110 -37.47 -13.30 -1.19
CA GLN A 110 -37.16 -13.63 -2.58
C GLN A 110 -38.38 -14.13 -3.35
N LEU A 111 -39.21 -14.98 -2.73
CA LEU A 111 -40.41 -15.53 -3.35
C LEU A 111 -41.50 -14.47 -3.53
N GLU A 112 -41.69 -13.59 -2.54
CA GLU A 112 -42.60 -12.45 -2.61
C GLU A 112 -42.22 -11.54 -3.78
N GLN A 113 -40.92 -11.21 -3.92
CA GLN A 113 -40.41 -10.41 -5.04
C GLN A 113 -40.65 -11.09 -6.39
N LEU A 114 -40.34 -12.38 -6.53
CA LEU A 114 -40.56 -13.14 -7.77
C LEU A 114 -42.04 -13.22 -8.16
N SER A 115 -42.93 -13.13 -7.18
CA SER A 115 -44.39 -13.09 -7.36
C SER A 115 -44.91 -11.67 -7.67
N GLY A 116 -44.04 -10.67 -7.68
CA GLY A 116 -44.39 -9.26 -7.92
C GLY A 116 -44.94 -8.53 -6.69
N GLY A 117 -44.79 -9.11 -5.50
CA GLY A 117 -45.13 -8.49 -4.21
C GLY A 117 -44.03 -7.56 -3.68
N ASP A 118 -44.30 -6.91 -2.54
CA ASP A 118 -43.35 -6.04 -1.84
C ASP A 118 -42.61 -6.83 -0.74
N PRO A 119 -41.32 -7.17 -0.93
CA PRO A 119 -40.57 -7.98 0.02
C PRO A 119 -40.03 -7.17 1.23
N SER A 120 -40.31 -5.87 1.34
CA SER A 120 -39.63 -4.96 2.27
C SER A 120 -39.77 -5.36 3.74
N SER A 121 -40.95 -5.82 4.17
CA SER A 121 -41.19 -6.27 5.55
C SER A 121 -40.40 -7.54 5.89
N LEU A 122 -40.38 -8.51 4.98
CA LEU A 122 -39.64 -9.77 5.13
C LEU A 122 -38.12 -9.54 5.13
N LEU A 123 -37.63 -8.58 4.33
CA LEU A 123 -36.23 -8.17 4.36
C LEU A 123 -35.87 -7.50 5.69
N ALA A 124 -36.75 -6.68 6.26
CA ALA A 124 -36.52 -6.05 7.55
C ALA A 124 -36.36 -7.09 8.67
N GLU A 125 -37.24 -8.10 8.69
CA GLU A 125 -37.13 -9.23 9.63
C GLU A 125 -35.84 -10.04 9.39
N ALA A 126 -35.52 -10.38 8.15
CA ALA A 126 -34.28 -11.11 7.84
C ALA A 126 -33.03 -10.34 8.33
N ARG A 127 -32.99 -9.02 8.14
CA ARG A 127 -31.92 -8.16 8.64
C ARG A 127 -31.87 -8.13 10.16
N HIS A 128 -33.02 -7.96 10.81
CA HIS A 128 -33.11 -7.94 12.27
C HIS A 128 -32.47 -9.19 12.89
N PHE A 129 -32.77 -10.38 12.35
CA PHE A 129 -32.22 -11.63 12.86
C PHE A 129 -30.74 -11.86 12.48
N ILE A 130 -30.25 -11.31 11.36
CA ILE A 130 -28.80 -11.30 11.07
C ILE A 130 -28.07 -10.45 12.13
N ASP A 131 -28.58 -9.25 12.41
CA ASP A 131 -27.97 -8.33 13.37
C ASP A 131 -28.07 -8.88 14.80
N GLU A 132 -29.18 -9.53 15.14
CA GLU A 132 -29.33 -10.23 16.42
C GLU A 132 -28.30 -11.35 16.55
N GLY A 133 -28.13 -12.20 15.52
CA GLY A 133 -27.12 -13.26 15.52
C GLY A 133 -25.70 -12.72 15.73
N LYS A 134 -25.36 -11.60 15.08
CA LYS A 134 -24.08 -10.89 15.31
C LYS A 134 -23.97 -10.39 16.76
N SER A 135 -25.02 -9.78 17.31
CA SER A 135 -25.03 -9.25 18.68
C SER A 135 -24.90 -10.34 19.76
N GLN A 136 -25.42 -11.54 19.48
CA GLN A 136 -25.27 -12.72 20.33
C GLN A 136 -23.88 -13.38 20.19
N GLY A 137 -23.01 -12.83 19.32
CA GLY A 137 -21.66 -13.34 19.09
C GLY A 137 -21.65 -14.68 18.36
N ILE A 138 -22.69 -15.01 17.59
CA ILE A 138 -22.74 -16.24 16.79
C ILE A 138 -21.75 -16.08 15.63
N PRO A 139 -20.62 -16.82 15.62
CA PRO A 139 -19.63 -16.67 14.58
C PRO A 139 -20.15 -17.30 13.28
N LYS A 140 -19.86 -16.66 12.14
CA LYS A 140 -20.04 -17.27 10.82
C LYS A 140 -18.74 -17.99 10.45
N THR A 141 -18.79 -19.31 10.37
CA THR A 141 -17.59 -20.17 10.26
C THR A 141 -17.55 -20.98 8.97
N THR A 142 -18.69 -21.11 8.29
CA THR A 142 -18.85 -21.81 7.03
C THR A 142 -19.50 -20.89 5.99
N PRO A 143 -19.32 -21.13 4.69
CA PRO A 143 -20.06 -20.41 3.66
C PRO A 143 -21.58 -20.45 3.85
N GLY A 144 -22.13 -21.58 4.33
CA GLY A 144 -23.57 -21.71 4.62
C GLY A 144 -24.09 -20.66 5.62
N ASP A 145 -23.27 -20.26 6.59
CA ASP A 145 -23.62 -19.23 7.58
C ASP A 145 -23.82 -17.84 6.94
N PHE A 146 -23.31 -17.62 5.74
CA PHE A 146 -23.41 -16.38 4.96
C PHE A 146 -24.59 -16.37 3.98
N LEU A 147 -25.28 -17.50 3.81
CA LEU A 147 -26.41 -17.60 2.89
C LEU A 147 -27.56 -16.61 3.20
N PRO A 148 -27.94 -16.33 4.46
CA PRO A 148 -28.96 -15.33 4.76
C PRO A 148 -28.59 -13.94 4.24
N ASP A 149 -27.37 -13.47 4.51
CA ASP A 149 -26.88 -12.18 4.04
C ASP A 149 -26.85 -12.11 2.50
N ALA A 150 -26.37 -13.18 1.86
CA ALA A 150 -26.31 -13.26 0.41
C ALA A 150 -27.70 -13.22 -0.25
N LEU A 151 -28.71 -13.86 0.35
CA LEU A 151 -30.10 -13.80 -0.12
C LEU A 151 -30.67 -12.39 0.06
N VAL A 152 -30.49 -11.79 1.24
CA VAL A 152 -30.93 -10.42 1.54
C VAL A 152 -30.33 -9.43 0.54
N LEU A 153 -29.03 -9.52 0.27
CA LEU A 153 -28.33 -8.71 -0.73
C LEU A 153 -28.82 -8.97 -2.15
N GLY A 154 -29.02 -10.24 -2.53
CA GLY A 154 -29.52 -10.62 -3.85
C GLY A 154 -30.91 -10.05 -4.16
N VAL A 155 -31.83 -10.12 -3.20
CA VAL A 155 -33.19 -9.56 -3.31
C VAL A 155 -33.12 -8.04 -3.41
N GLN A 156 -32.37 -7.37 -2.53
CA GLN A 156 -32.20 -5.92 -2.56
C GLN A 156 -31.60 -5.43 -3.87
N ARG A 157 -30.58 -6.10 -4.37
CA ARG A 157 -29.95 -5.79 -5.66
C ARG A 157 -30.98 -5.81 -6.78
N GLN A 158 -31.90 -6.78 -6.80
CA GLN A 158 -32.98 -6.83 -7.78
C GLN A 158 -34.01 -5.70 -7.61
N ILE A 159 -34.37 -5.32 -6.37
CA ILE A 159 -35.26 -4.18 -6.10
C ILE A 159 -34.62 -2.89 -6.64
N ILE A 160 -33.35 -2.68 -6.28
CA ILE A 160 -32.56 -1.48 -6.55
C ILE A 160 -32.18 -1.33 -8.04
N GLN A 161 -32.03 -2.44 -8.76
CA GLN A 161 -31.72 -2.43 -10.20
C GLN A 161 -32.74 -1.65 -11.03
N ASN A 162 -33.99 -1.58 -10.56
CA ASN A 162 -35.06 -0.83 -11.22
C ASN A 162 -35.20 0.62 -10.74
N THR A 163 -34.54 0.98 -9.64
CA THR A 163 -34.55 2.35 -9.11
C THR A 163 -33.55 3.21 -9.88
N VAL A 164 -34.00 4.29 -10.51
CA VAL A 164 -33.11 5.24 -11.20
C VAL A 164 -32.49 6.17 -10.14
N LEU A 165 -31.16 6.29 -10.13
CA LEU A 165 -30.51 7.31 -9.30
C LEU A 165 -30.85 8.71 -9.84
N PRO A 166 -31.09 9.70 -8.96
CA PRO A 166 -31.29 11.07 -9.39
C PRO A 166 -30.05 11.60 -10.09
N ALA A 167 -30.22 12.57 -10.99
CA ALA A 167 -29.08 13.17 -11.68
C ALA A 167 -28.21 13.97 -10.69
N PRO A 168 -26.88 14.05 -10.88
CA PRO A 168 -25.99 14.74 -9.93
C PRO A 168 -26.41 16.18 -9.58
N ASN A 169 -26.93 16.93 -10.55
CA ASN A 169 -27.41 18.30 -10.36
C ASN A 169 -28.70 18.39 -9.53
N GLU A 170 -29.53 17.34 -9.51
CA GLU A 170 -30.73 17.26 -8.66
C GLU A 170 -30.32 16.98 -7.21
N VAL A 171 -29.36 16.06 -7.02
CA VAL A 171 -28.81 15.72 -5.70
C VAL A 171 -28.09 16.93 -5.08
N ALA A 172 -27.27 17.64 -5.85
CA ALA A 172 -26.53 18.82 -5.39
C ALA A 172 -27.44 19.91 -4.77
N ARG A 173 -28.69 20.03 -5.22
CA ARG A 173 -29.67 21.01 -4.70
C ARG A 173 -30.23 20.66 -3.33
N VAL A 174 -30.20 19.38 -2.94
CA VAL A 174 -30.87 18.86 -1.74
C VAL A 174 -29.87 18.48 -0.65
N ILE A 175 -28.61 18.23 -1.03
CA ILE A 175 -27.62 17.56 -0.19
C ILE A 175 -26.75 18.48 0.66
N ILE A 176 -26.75 19.79 0.38
CA ILE A 176 -25.92 20.78 1.11
C ILE A 176 -26.26 20.78 2.60
N ASP A 177 -27.54 20.62 2.92
CA ASP A 177 -28.05 20.63 4.30
C ASP A 177 -28.20 19.22 4.90
N ASP A 178 -27.84 18.16 4.16
CA ASP A 178 -27.99 16.76 4.59
C ASP A 178 -26.66 16.00 4.46
N PRO A 179 -25.83 16.04 5.51
CA PRO A 179 -24.51 15.47 5.45
C PRO A 179 -24.51 13.93 5.41
N ASP A 180 -25.50 13.28 6.01
CA ASP A 180 -25.62 11.82 6.00
C ASP A 180 -26.00 11.32 4.60
N LEU A 181 -26.88 12.05 3.91
CA LEU A 181 -27.18 11.78 2.51
C LEU A 181 -25.95 11.96 1.61
N LEU A 182 -25.04 12.90 1.94
CA LEU A 182 -23.79 13.09 1.21
C LEU A 182 -22.85 11.89 1.34
N ASP A 183 -22.78 11.30 2.53
CA ASP A 183 -21.99 10.08 2.77
C ASP A 183 -22.56 8.90 1.99
N ASP A 184 -23.89 8.73 2.01
CA ASP A 184 -24.56 7.71 1.20
C ASP A 184 -24.34 7.95 -0.30
N TYR A 185 -24.45 9.21 -0.73
CA TYR A 185 -24.25 9.57 -2.13
C TYR A 185 -22.81 9.29 -2.60
N ALA A 186 -21.82 9.47 -1.73
CA ALA A 186 -20.43 9.14 -2.01
C ALA A 186 -20.23 7.69 -2.46
N LEU A 187 -21.00 6.78 -1.87
CA LEU A 187 -20.94 5.36 -2.13
C LEU A 187 -21.70 4.96 -3.39
N VAL A 188 -22.48 5.84 -4.00
CA VAL A 188 -23.27 5.51 -5.20
C VAL A 188 -22.94 6.40 -6.39
N LEU A 189 -22.22 7.51 -6.15
CA LEU A 189 -21.74 8.46 -7.14
C LEU A 189 -20.57 7.84 -7.93
N PRO A 190 -20.73 7.59 -9.24
CA PRO A 190 -19.62 7.18 -10.09
C PRO A 190 -18.53 8.26 -10.11
N GLU A 191 -17.26 7.86 -10.02
CA GLU A 191 -16.16 8.81 -9.89
C GLU A 191 -16.04 9.77 -11.10
N ASN A 192 -16.43 9.32 -12.30
CA ASN A 192 -16.49 10.15 -13.51
C ASN A 192 -17.59 11.23 -13.48
N GLN A 193 -18.59 11.12 -12.61
CA GLN A 193 -19.65 12.11 -12.41
C GLN A 193 -19.34 13.09 -11.27
N ARG A 194 -18.32 12.80 -10.46
CA ARG A 194 -17.99 13.60 -9.28
C ARG A 194 -17.64 15.04 -9.59
N THR A 195 -16.86 15.29 -10.65
CA THR A 195 -16.52 16.66 -11.07
C THR A 195 -17.76 17.47 -11.45
N GLN A 196 -18.72 16.83 -12.12
CA GLN A 196 -20.00 17.46 -12.46
C GLN A 196 -20.80 17.78 -11.20
N PHE A 197 -20.99 16.79 -10.32
CA PHE A 197 -21.67 16.96 -9.03
C PHE A 197 -21.09 18.13 -8.22
N LEU A 198 -19.76 18.17 -8.07
CA LEU A 198 -19.09 19.25 -7.36
C LEU A 198 -19.25 20.60 -8.08
N GLY A 199 -19.28 20.61 -9.41
CA GLY A 199 -19.54 21.81 -10.21
C GLY A 199 -20.95 22.37 -10.04
N ASP A 200 -21.92 21.52 -9.70
CA ASP A 200 -23.32 21.89 -9.47
C ASP A 200 -23.55 22.45 -8.04
N LEU A 201 -22.61 22.26 -7.11
CA LEU A 201 -22.63 22.86 -5.78
C LEU A 201 -22.14 24.32 -5.80
N PRO A 202 -22.60 25.18 -4.86
CA PRO A 202 -22.01 26.50 -4.60
C PRO A 202 -20.50 26.39 -4.40
N GLU A 203 -19.74 27.38 -4.86
CA GLU A 203 -18.27 27.34 -4.89
C GLU A 203 -17.68 27.14 -3.49
N GLU A 204 -18.31 27.74 -2.49
CA GLU A 204 -17.99 27.66 -1.07
C GLU A 204 -18.17 26.25 -0.48
N ASP A 205 -19.05 25.40 -1.04
CA ASP A 205 -19.37 24.08 -0.48
C ASP A 205 -18.59 22.94 -1.16
N ARG A 206 -18.02 23.18 -2.35
CA ARG A 206 -17.41 22.12 -3.18
C ARG A 206 -16.29 21.37 -2.48
N ILE A 207 -15.48 22.09 -1.70
CA ILE A 207 -14.31 21.50 -1.03
C ILE A 207 -14.78 20.62 0.13
N ALA A 208 -15.66 21.14 0.99
CA ALA A 208 -16.24 20.40 2.10
C ALA A 208 -16.99 19.14 1.61
N ALA A 209 -17.77 19.27 0.53
CA ALA A 209 -18.43 18.13 -0.09
C ALA A 209 -17.43 17.14 -0.68
N SER A 210 -16.44 17.61 -1.45
CA SER A 210 -15.40 16.73 -2.01
C SER A 210 -14.65 15.98 -0.91
N LEU A 211 -14.41 16.60 0.24
CA LEU A 211 -13.76 15.96 1.38
C LEU A 211 -14.63 14.88 1.97
N ARG A 212 -15.88 15.20 2.30
CA ARG A 212 -16.83 14.26 2.89
C ARG A 212 -17.04 13.03 2.00
N LEU A 213 -17.14 13.24 0.67
CA LEU A 213 -17.18 12.16 -0.30
C LEU A 213 -15.93 11.25 -0.23
N ASP A 214 -14.72 11.82 -0.09
CA ASP A 214 -13.48 11.03 0.02
C ASP A 214 -13.42 10.26 1.35
N THR A 215 -13.81 10.87 2.46
CA THR A 215 -13.88 10.23 3.77
C THR A 215 -14.86 9.05 3.76
N ALA A 216 -16.10 9.27 3.28
CA ALA A 216 -17.13 8.23 3.21
C ALA A 216 -16.71 7.06 2.31
N VAL A 217 -16.12 7.33 1.15
CA VAL A 217 -15.59 6.29 0.26
C VAL A 217 -14.43 5.53 0.90
N SER A 218 -13.50 6.23 1.57
CA SER A 218 -12.34 5.60 2.20
C SER A 218 -12.72 4.60 3.29
N ALA A 219 -13.78 4.88 4.06
CA ALA A 219 -14.27 4.02 5.13
C ALA A 219 -14.80 2.67 4.63
N VAL A 220 -15.11 2.58 3.33
CA VAL A 220 -15.76 1.42 2.72
C VAL A 220 -14.82 0.69 1.75
N LEU A 221 -13.87 1.39 1.11
CA LEU A 221 -12.90 0.84 0.15
C LEU A 221 -11.56 0.41 0.79
N GLU A 222 -11.63 -0.52 1.75
CA GLU A 222 -10.44 -1.14 2.34
C GLU A 222 -9.67 -2.01 1.33
N THR A 223 -8.34 -2.15 1.46
CA THR A 223 -7.51 -2.89 0.48
C THR A 223 -7.90 -4.35 0.27
N ALA A 224 -8.52 -4.98 1.26
CA ALA A 224 -8.91 -6.39 1.21
C ALA A 224 -10.23 -6.62 0.43
N SER A 225 -11.08 -5.59 0.30
CA SER A 225 -12.45 -5.70 -0.24
C SER A 225 -12.61 -5.09 -1.64
N VAL A 226 -11.52 -4.60 -2.25
CA VAL A 226 -11.57 -4.06 -3.62
C VAL A 226 -11.60 -5.20 -4.64
N HIS A 227 -12.78 -5.52 -5.13
CA HIS A 227 -12.99 -6.61 -6.11
C HIS A 227 -13.18 -6.10 -7.55
N THR A 228 -13.43 -4.80 -7.74
CA THR A 228 -13.62 -4.21 -9.07
C THR A 228 -12.47 -3.25 -9.44
N GLU A 229 -12.18 -3.12 -10.74
CA GLU A 229 -11.21 -2.14 -11.24
C GLU A 229 -11.64 -0.70 -10.89
N ASP A 230 -12.95 -0.44 -10.85
CA ASP A 230 -13.52 0.87 -10.53
C ASP A 230 -13.31 1.23 -9.05
N ASP A 231 -13.55 0.30 -8.12
CA ASP A 231 -13.27 0.49 -6.70
C ASP A 231 -11.77 0.73 -6.45
N ALA A 232 -10.90 0.00 -7.16
CA ALA A 232 -9.45 0.19 -7.05
C ALA A 232 -9.05 1.59 -7.50
N HIS A 233 -9.58 2.02 -8.65
CA HIS A 233 -9.33 3.34 -9.19
C HIS A 233 -9.85 4.45 -8.29
N GLN A 234 -11.08 4.31 -7.77
CA GLN A 234 -11.68 5.28 -6.86
C GLN A 234 -10.86 5.42 -5.59
N ARG A 235 -10.43 4.31 -4.99
CA ARG A 235 -9.54 4.31 -3.82
C ARG A 235 -8.22 5.01 -4.09
N ASP A 236 -7.60 4.76 -5.24
CA ASP A 236 -6.31 5.37 -5.59
C ASP A 236 -6.44 6.89 -5.83
N LEU A 237 -7.57 7.34 -6.39
CA LEU A 237 -7.89 8.77 -6.51
C LEU A 237 -8.12 9.43 -5.15
N VAL A 238 -8.87 8.79 -4.24
CA VAL A 238 -9.02 9.26 -2.86
C VAL A 238 -7.63 9.41 -2.22
N LYS A 239 -6.77 8.39 -2.31
CA LYS A 239 -5.39 8.44 -1.79
C LYS A 239 -4.61 9.62 -2.33
N TYR A 240 -4.65 9.85 -3.64
CA TYR A 240 -3.97 10.96 -4.28
C TYR A 240 -4.48 12.33 -3.78
N ARG A 241 -5.80 12.52 -3.74
CA ARG A 241 -6.42 13.77 -3.28
C ARG A 241 -6.11 14.07 -1.81
N THR A 242 -6.30 13.09 -0.93
CA THR A 242 -5.99 13.19 0.50
C THR A 242 -4.51 13.51 0.73
N THR A 243 -3.62 12.84 0.00
CA THR A 243 -2.17 13.12 0.02
C THR A 243 -1.87 14.56 -0.35
N LYS A 244 -2.43 15.03 -1.47
CA LYS A 244 -2.22 16.39 -1.98
C LYS A 244 -2.74 17.44 -1.00
N ALA A 245 -3.94 17.22 -0.43
CA ALA A 245 -4.53 18.08 0.59
C ALA A 245 -3.62 18.17 1.81
N PHE A 246 -3.18 17.03 2.36
CA PHE A 246 -2.26 16.99 3.49
C PHE A 246 -0.95 17.74 3.24
N LEU A 247 -0.31 17.48 2.09
CA LEU A 247 0.96 18.12 1.73
C LEU A 247 0.84 19.64 1.60
N LYS A 248 -0.35 20.14 1.24
CA LYS A 248 -0.64 21.56 1.22
C LYS A 248 -0.85 22.12 2.62
N SER A 249 -1.59 21.44 3.50
CA SER A 249 -1.74 21.81 4.91
C SER A 249 -0.38 21.85 5.64
N LEU A 250 0.53 20.92 5.35
CA LEU A 250 1.90 20.99 5.88
C LEU A 250 2.68 22.22 5.37
N LYS A 251 2.51 22.59 4.09
CA LYS A 251 3.21 23.72 3.48
C LYS A 251 2.69 25.07 3.99
N SER A 252 1.39 25.18 4.28
CA SER A 252 0.84 26.39 4.91
C SER A 252 1.41 26.57 6.31
N LEU A 253 1.50 25.49 7.10
CA LEU A 253 2.15 25.49 8.43
C LEU A 253 3.64 25.85 8.36
N SER A 254 4.36 25.41 7.33
CA SER A 254 5.79 25.73 7.18
C SER A 254 6.05 27.16 6.67
N GLY A 255 5.02 27.87 6.20
CA GLY A 255 5.11 29.23 5.66
C GLY A 255 5.73 29.31 4.25
N GLU A 256 5.88 28.18 3.55
CA GLU A 256 6.34 28.16 2.16
C GLU A 256 5.19 28.58 1.21
N LYS A 257 5.34 29.72 0.53
CA LYS A 257 4.37 30.13 -0.52
C LYS A 257 4.41 29.16 -1.70
N TYR A 258 3.24 28.63 -2.07
CA TYR A 258 3.09 27.74 -3.22
C TYR A 258 3.34 28.52 -4.53
N LEU A 259 4.31 28.09 -5.33
CA LEU A 259 4.54 28.60 -6.68
C LEU A 259 3.43 28.05 -7.60
N GLY A 260 2.45 28.87 -7.96
CA GLY A 260 1.70 28.69 -9.20
C GLY A 260 0.20 28.38 -9.15
N SER A 261 -0.51 28.50 -8.03
CA SER A 261 -1.98 28.43 -8.07
C SER A 261 -2.64 29.31 -7.02
N GLU A 262 -3.39 30.33 -7.45
CA GLU A 262 -4.28 31.16 -6.62
C GLU A 262 -5.54 30.40 -6.15
N THR A 263 -5.66 29.10 -6.44
CA THR A 263 -6.77 28.28 -5.97
C THR A 263 -6.62 27.96 -4.47
N LYS A 264 -7.59 28.45 -3.68
CA LYS A 264 -7.80 28.21 -2.24
C LYS A 264 -8.10 26.76 -1.87
N PHE A 265 -7.67 25.79 -2.67
CA PHE A 265 -7.89 24.37 -2.38
C PHE A 265 -6.91 23.89 -1.30
N GLY A 266 -7.08 24.28 -0.03
CA GLY A 266 -6.13 23.94 1.05
C GLY A 266 -6.29 24.68 2.37
N ASP A 267 -7.28 25.57 2.51
CA ASP A 267 -7.59 26.21 3.79
C ASP A 267 -8.68 25.44 4.59
N GLU A 268 -9.23 24.34 4.07
CA GLU A 268 -10.50 23.76 4.57
C GLU A 268 -10.49 22.26 4.93
N TRP A 269 -9.47 21.46 4.54
CA TRP A 269 -9.37 20.09 5.06
C TRP A 269 -8.88 20.14 6.50
N THR A 270 -9.70 19.73 7.46
CA THR A 270 -9.24 19.60 8.84
C THR A 270 -8.21 18.48 8.94
N THR A 271 -7.30 18.61 9.90
CA THR A 271 -6.26 17.61 10.15
C THR A 271 -6.86 16.26 10.51
N GLU A 272 -7.98 16.28 11.24
CA GLU A 272 -8.79 15.13 11.61
C GLU A 272 -9.30 14.39 10.37
N GLN A 273 -10.02 15.09 9.47
CA GLN A 273 -10.57 14.46 8.26
C GLN A 273 -9.49 13.88 7.34
N ILE A 274 -8.34 14.56 7.20
CA ILE A 274 -7.23 14.01 6.42
C ILE A 274 -6.71 12.72 7.07
N THR A 275 -6.54 12.73 8.39
CA THR A 275 -5.97 11.61 9.13
C THR A 275 -6.91 10.41 9.14
N GLU A 276 -8.20 10.64 9.36
CA GLU A 276 -9.26 9.63 9.26
C GLU A 276 -9.25 8.98 7.86
N THR A 277 -9.26 9.81 6.80
CA THR A 277 -9.21 9.31 5.42
C THR A 277 -7.95 8.49 5.15
N LEU A 278 -6.77 8.93 5.65
CA LEU A 278 -5.52 8.17 5.50
C LEU A 278 -5.49 6.86 6.29
N SER A 279 -6.13 6.83 7.46
CA SER A 279 -6.25 5.63 8.29
C SER A 279 -7.10 4.57 7.62
N ASN A 280 -8.23 4.98 7.01
CA ASN A 280 -9.19 4.12 6.33
C ASN A 280 -8.63 3.50 5.03
N LEU A 281 -7.79 4.22 4.28
CA LEU A 281 -7.27 3.80 2.97
C LEU A 281 -6.25 2.63 2.97
N ARG A 282 -6.19 1.82 4.04
CA ARG A 282 -5.32 0.65 4.28
C ARG A 282 -4.29 0.34 3.17
N GLY A 283 -2.99 0.44 3.46
CA GLY A 283 -1.89 -0.11 2.63
C GLY A 283 -0.50 0.40 3.00
N ASN A 284 0.58 -0.19 2.46
CA ASN A 284 1.95 0.32 2.68
C ASN A 284 2.11 1.80 2.25
N ASP A 285 1.24 2.29 1.36
CA ASP A 285 1.28 3.67 0.89
C ASP A 285 0.84 4.69 1.94
N SER A 286 -0.19 4.42 2.77
CA SER A 286 -0.54 5.33 3.88
C SER A 286 0.57 5.39 4.93
N LEU A 287 1.25 4.25 5.17
CA LEU A 287 2.44 4.17 6.03
C LEU A 287 3.61 4.96 5.44
N ARG A 288 3.86 4.80 4.13
CA ARG A 288 4.89 5.55 3.40
C ARG A 288 4.58 7.04 3.41
N LEU A 289 3.31 7.41 3.26
CA LEU A 289 2.86 8.78 3.32
C LEU A 289 3.07 9.34 4.72
N LEU A 290 2.55 8.70 5.77
CA LEU A 290 2.75 9.10 7.17
C LEU A 290 4.22 9.17 7.55
N ARG A 291 5.06 8.29 6.99
CA ARG A 291 6.52 8.36 7.12
C ARG A 291 7.10 9.58 6.42
N SER A 292 6.80 9.81 5.14
CA SER A 292 7.27 11.00 4.42
C SER A 292 6.78 12.29 5.06
N MET A 293 5.55 12.30 5.56
CA MET A 293 4.94 13.37 6.34
C MET A 293 5.76 13.61 7.60
N SER A 294 5.97 12.58 8.40
CA SER A 294 6.70 12.69 9.64
C SER A 294 8.17 13.06 9.42
N GLU A 295 8.84 12.53 8.40
CA GLU A 295 10.20 12.91 8.03
C GLU A 295 10.28 14.41 7.67
N ARG A 296 9.30 14.94 6.94
CA ARG A 296 9.21 16.37 6.58
C ARG A 296 8.88 17.23 7.79
N THR A 297 7.85 16.87 8.55
CA THR A 297 7.47 17.47 9.84
C THR A 297 8.66 17.52 10.80
N THR A 298 9.41 16.42 10.90
CA THR A 298 10.63 16.30 11.71
C THR A 298 11.74 17.19 11.19
N LYS A 299 11.93 17.29 9.87
CA LYS A 299 12.93 18.17 9.26
C LYS A 299 12.61 19.63 9.56
N ASP A 300 11.36 20.04 9.38
CA ASP A 300 10.90 21.41 9.61
C ASP A 300 10.98 21.77 11.10
N LEU A 301 10.53 20.86 11.99
CA LEU A 301 10.75 20.98 13.44
C LEU A 301 12.23 21.05 13.79
N LYS A 302 13.09 20.23 13.20
CA LYS A 302 14.54 20.28 13.43
C LYS A 302 15.13 21.60 12.97
N GLU A 303 14.65 22.19 11.88
CA GLU A 303 15.09 23.49 11.40
C GLU A 303 14.65 24.63 12.33
N VAL A 304 13.39 24.63 12.74
CA VAL A 304 12.86 25.59 13.73
C VAL A 304 13.63 25.43 15.05
N ASN A 305 13.74 24.22 15.57
CA ASN A 305 14.48 23.89 16.79
C ASN A 305 15.95 24.29 16.67
N LYS A 306 16.60 24.09 15.51
CA LYS A 306 17.98 24.55 15.26
C LYS A 306 18.09 26.08 15.30
N LYS A 307 17.12 26.82 14.76
CA LYS A 307 17.07 28.29 14.83
C LYS A 307 16.91 28.74 16.28
N ILE A 308 15.93 28.21 17.00
CA ILE A 308 15.67 28.52 18.41
C ILE A 308 16.88 28.15 19.28
N THR A 309 17.46 26.97 19.08
CA THR A 309 18.68 26.50 19.77
C THR A 309 19.86 27.43 19.54
N LYS A 310 20.04 27.93 18.32
CA LYS A 310 21.12 28.88 18.00
C LYS A 310 20.91 30.21 18.72
N GLU A 311 19.66 30.68 18.82
CA GLU A 311 19.31 31.87 19.57
C GLU A 311 19.48 31.70 21.08
N ILE A 312 19.02 30.59 21.66
CA ILE A 312 19.18 30.28 23.08
C ILE A 312 20.66 30.17 23.45
N ASN A 313 21.45 29.44 22.64
CA ASN A 313 22.88 29.31 22.91
C ASN A 313 23.61 30.64 22.83
N LYS A 314 23.34 31.46 21.81
CA LYS A 314 24.02 32.74 21.64
C LYS A 314 23.54 33.83 22.59
N GLY A 315 22.24 33.86 22.89
CA GLY A 315 21.60 34.94 23.64
C GLY A 315 21.45 34.67 25.13
N VAL A 316 21.43 33.40 25.56
CA VAL A 316 21.13 33.03 26.95
C VAL A 316 22.24 32.19 27.57
N ILE A 317 22.57 31.03 26.98
CA ILE A 317 23.47 30.06 27.63
C ILE A 317 24.93 30.51 27.57
N ASN A 318 25.46 30.88 26.40
CA ASN A 318 26.85 31.32 26.29
C ASN A 318 27.12 32.54 27.18
N PRO A 319 26.33 33.63 27.11
CA PRO A 319 26.57 34.80 27.96
C PRO A 319 26.49 34.49 29.46
N ALA A 320 25.65 33.53 29.87
CA ALA A 320 25.48 33.18 31.29
C ALA A 320 26.61 32.31 31.87
N LEU A 321 27.34 31.58 31.01
CA LEU A 321 28.41 30.66 31.43
C LEU A 321 29.82 31.15 31.07
N GLU A 322 29.92 32.11 30.15
CA GLU A 322 31.17 32.71 29.70
C GLU A 322 31.89 33.41 30.86
N GLY A 323 33.19 33.16 31.01
CA GLY A 323 34.01 33.70 32.11
C GLY A 323 33.89 32.99 33.46
N LYS A 324 32.94 32.05 33.64
CA LYS A 324 32.78 31.28 34.89
C LYS A 324 33.74 30.09 34.96
N LYS A 325 34.23 29.77 36.17
CA LYS A 325 34.99 28.52 36.43
C LYS A 325 34.06 27.30 36.40
N LYS A 326 34.61 26.09 36.26
CA LYS A 326 33.82 24.85 36.09
C LYS A 326 32.87 24.57 37.27
N ASP A 327 33.35 24.80 38.49
CA ASP A 327 32.58 24.69 39.74
C ASP A 327 31.42 25.70 39.78
N GLU A 328 31.67 26.95 39.36
CA GLU A 328 30.64 27.98 39.23
C GLU A 328 29.61 27.67 38.13
N GLN A 329 30.06 27.10 37.00
CA GLN A 329 29.19 26.63 35.93
C GLN A 329 28.30 25.48 36.41
N LEU A 330 28.87 24.50 37.13
CA LEU A 330 28.13 23.38 37.70
C LEU A 330 27.08 23.84 38.71
N ALA A 331 27.44 24.73 39.65
CA ALA A 331 26.52 25.30 40.63
C ALA A 331 25.37 26.07 39.95
N PHE A 332 25.69 26.89 38.93
CA PHE A 332 24.69 27.65 38.18
C PHE A 332 23.75 26.73 37.39
N LEU A 333 24.27 25.69 36.74
CA LEU A 333 23.45 24.74 35.99
C LEU A 333 22.54 23.92 36.92
N LYS A 334 23.03 23.49 38.08
CA LYS A 334 22.21 22.86 39.12
C LYS A 334 21.04 23.75 39.54
N GLN A 335 21.32 25.03 39.80
CA GLN A 335 20.29 26.00 40.17
C GLN A 335 19.22 26.17 39.08
N LYS A 336 19.63 26.25 37.80
CA LYS A 336 18.68 26.44 36.68
C LYS A 336 17.83 25.20 36.36
N LEU A 337 18.34 24.04 36.73
CA LEU A 337 17.70 22.74 36.55
C LEU A 337 17.03 22.23 37.83
N ASP A 338 16.93 23.07 38.85
CA ASP A 338 16.25 22.76 40.12
C ASP A 338 16.82 21.51 40.81
N PHE A 339 18.13 21.25 40.69
CA PHE A 339 18.80 20.19 41.44
C PHE A 339 18.86 20.55 42.94
N PRO A 340 18.74 19.56 43.85
CA PRO A 340 19.00 19.75 45.28
C PRO A 340 20.39 20.36 45.52
N GLU A 341 20.51 21.28 46.48
CA GLU A 341 21.78 21.96 46.79
C GLU A 341 22.89 20.96 47.19
N ASP A 342 22.51 19.83 47.77
CA ASP A 342 23.39 18.76 48.26
C ASP A 342 23.68 17.66 47.23
N ALA A 343 23.13 17.72 46.01
CA ALA A 343 23.35 16.70 45.00
C ALA A 343 24.83 16.64 44.55
N GLU A 344 25.61 15.65 44.96
CA GLU A 344 27.00 15.49 44.51
C GLU A 344 27.05 15.03 43.04
N LEU A 345 27.45 15.93 42.14
CA LEU A 345 27.68 15.61 40.73
C LEU A 345 29.18 15.76 40.42
N PRO A 346 29.79 14.82 39.69
CA PRO A 346 31.21 14.85 39.40
C PRO A 346 31.58 16.09 38.57
N LEU A 347 32.63 16.81 38.96
CA LEU A 347 33.08 18.03 38.27
C LEU A 347 33.88 17.69 37.00
N THR A 348 33.19 17.16 35.99
CA THR A 348 33.77 16.77 34.70
C THR A 348 33.22 17.61 33.56
N ASP A 349 33.97 17.70 32.46
CA ASP A 349 33.50 18.36 31.24
C ASP A 349 32.28 17.65 30.64
N GLU A 350 32.17 16.33 30.84
CA GLU A 350 31.03 15.52 30.44
C GLU A 350 29.76 15.97 31.19
N THR A 351 29.85 16.06 32.52
CA THR A 351 28.73 16.46 33.39
C THR A 351 28.26 17.88 33.09
N ILE A 352 29.18 18.84 32.92
CA ILE A 352 28.82 20.22 32.56
C ILE A 352 28.15 20.26 31.18
N ARG A 353 28.67 19.51 30.19
CA ARG A 353 28.09 19.42 28.85
C ARG A 353 26.68 18.82 28.89
N GLU A 354 26.47 17.79 29.69
CA GLU A 354 25.18 17.12 29.86
C GLU A 354 24.15 18.07 30.49
N LEU A 355 24.47 18.67 31.64
CA LEU A 355 23.58 19.62 32.32
C LEU A 355 23.28 20.84 31.43
N ARG A 356 24.27 21.32 30.68
CA ARG A 356 24.06 22.37 29.70
C ARG A 356 23.07 21.95 28.60
N GLY A 357 23.13 20.68 28.17
CA GLY A 357 22.14 20.08 27.27
C GLY A 357 20.73 20.10 27.88
N ARG A 358 20.59 19.63 29.12
CA ARG A 358 19.30 19.64 29.85
C ARG A 358 18.72 21.05 29.98
N TRP A 359 19.55 22.05 30.32
CA TRP A 359 19.06 23.43 30.47
C TRP A 359 18.64 24.04 29.12
N ARG A 360 19.37 23.73 28.05
CA ARG A 360 18.97 24.11 26.69
C ARG A 360 17.62 23.50 26.33
N ASP A 361 17.41 22.23 26.65
CA ASP A 361 16.16 21.53 26.31
C ASP A 361 14.97 22.11 27.11
N LYS A 362 15.17 22.50 28.39
CA LYS A 362 14.19 23.27 29.19
C LYS A 362 13.82 24.62 28.55
N LEU A 363 14.84 25.41 28.16
CA LEU A 363 14.61 26.70 27.49
C LEU A 363 13.98 26.56 26.10
N LEU A 364 14.26 25.47 25.38
CA LEU A 364 13.63 25.16 24.10
C LEU A 364 12.15 24.87 24.27
N GLN A 365 11.77 24.14 25.32
CA GLN A 365 10.39 23.88 25.67
C GLN A 365 9.66 25.17 26.01
N GLU A 366 10.18 25.99 26.92
CA GLU A 366 9.60 27.29 27.30
C GLU A 366 9.42 28.20 26.08
N LYS A 367 10.38 28.21 25.15
CA LYS A 367 10.31 29.05 23.94
C LYS A 367 9.39 28.47 22.87
N ALA A 368 9.27 27.14 22.78
CA ALA A 368 8.33 26.47 21.90
C ALA A 368 6.87 26.72 22.33
N GLU A 369 6.59 26.70 23.64
CA GLU A 369 5.27 27.01 24.21
C GLU A 369 4.82 28.45 23.94
N ASN A 370 5.78 29.37 23.77
CA ASN A 370 5.51 30.79 23.52
C ASN A 370 5.60 31.20 22.03
N ASP A 371 5.98 30.30 21.11
CA ASP A 371 6.03 30.58 19.67
C ASP A 371 4.71 30.13 19.00
N PRO A 372 3.89 31.06 18.46
CA PRO A 372 2.59 30.72 17.87
C PRO A 372 2.66 29.67 16.76
N LYS A 373 3.73 29.67 15.95
CA LYS A 373 3.88 28.70 14.86
C LYS A 373 4.23 27.32 15.38
N MET A 374 5.04 27.26 16.44
CA MET A 374 5.35 25.99 17.10
C MET A 374 4.11 25.44 17.81
N ALA A 375 3.32 26.29 18.47
CA ALA A 375 2.06 25.90 19.07
C ALA A 375 1.06 25.35 18.05
N GLU A 376 0.92 25.98 16.88
CA GLU A 376 0.08 25.50 15.77
C GLU A 376 0.55 24.13 15.26
N PHE A 377 1.86 23.96 15.08
CA PHE A 377 2.46 22.70 14.65
C PHE A 377 2.28 21.58 15.67
N ILE A 378 2.46 21.90 16.95
CA ILE A 378 2.25 20.98 18.06
C ILE A 378 0.77 20.57 18.11
N GLY A 379 -0.15 21.53 18.01
CA GLY A 379 -1.59 21.27 17.95
C GLY A 379 -1.97 20.36 16.79
N PHE A 380 -1.46 20.65 15.59
CA PHE A 380 -1.62 19.79 14.42
C PHE A 380 -1.12 18.36 14.67
N THR A 381 0.09 18.22 15.23
CA THR A 381 0.69 16.92 15.56
C THR A 381 -0.16 16.17 16.58
N ALA A 382 -0.73 16.88 17.56
CA ALA A 382 -1.67 16.34 18.54
C ALA A 382 -2.91 15.77 17.86
N THR A 383 -3.56 16.56 17.01
CA THR A 383 -4.78 16.14 16.29
C THR A 383 -4.52 14.91 15.42
N VAL A 384 -3.41 14.87 14.67
CA VAL A 384 -3.04 13.67 13.90
C VAL A 384 -2.92 12.44 14.81
N LEU A 385 -2.23 12.56 15.95
CA LEU A 385 -2.06 11.44 16.87
C LEU A 385 -3.37 11.02 17.53
N ASP A 386 -4.19 11.98 17.97
CA ASP A 386 -5.49 11.69 18.57
C ASP A 386 -6.38 10.94 17.59
N THR A 387 -6.50 11.43 16.36
CA THR A 387 -7.26 10.79 15.30
C THR A 387 -6.70 9.39 15.01
N LEU A 388 -5.38 9.24 14.77
CA LEU A 388 -4.80 7.91 14.51
C LEU A 388 -5.08 6.88 15.61
N VAL A 389 -5.11 7.31 16.88
CA VAL A 389 -5.38 6.42 18.02
C VAL A 389 -6.88 6.16 18.22
N ASP A 390 -7.76 7.10 17.87
CA ASP A 390 -9.20 7.02 18.14
C ASP A 390 -10.05 6.52 16.97
N THR A 391 -9.68 6.81 15.73
CA THR A 391 -10.51 6.45 14.55
C THR A 391 -10.35 4.99 14.12
N ASP A 392 -9.23 4.36 14.48
CA ASP A 392 -8.93 3.01 14.04
C ASP A 392 -8.97 2.03 15.22
N GLU A 393 -10.08 1.30 15.35
CA GLU A 393 -10.17 0.13 16.24
C GLU A 393 -9.25 -1.01 15.78
N SER A 394 -8.75 -0.97 14.54
CA SER A 394 -7.76 -1.94 14.05
C SER A 394 -6.36 -1.62 14.56
N ILE A 395 -5.52 -2.66 14.65
CA ILE A 395 -4.14 -2.60 15.17
C ILE A 395 -3.27 -1.51 14.51
N ARG A 396 -3.67 -1.03 13.33
CA ARG A 396 -2.87 -0.21 12.45
C ARG A 396 -2.77 1.25 12.88
N GLY A 397 -3.85 1.88 13.35
CA GLY A 397 -3.85 3.28 13.78
C GLY A 397 -2.89 3.51 14.95
N GLY A 398 -2.87 2.58 15.91
CA GLY A 398 -1.88 2.60 16.99
C GLY A 398 -0.44 2.41 16.52
N VAL A 399 -0.18 1.49 15.59
CA VAL A 399 1.17 1.33 14.99
C VAL A 399 1.59 2.61 14.26
N LEU A 400 0.67 3.26 13.55
CA LEU A 400 0.92 4.53 12.88
C LEU A 400 1.21 5.65 13.88
N ALA A 401 0.43 5.76 14.95
CA ALA A 401 0.65 6.71 16.02
C ALA A 401 2.00 6.48 16.70
N MET A 402 2.38 5.23 16.99
CA MET A 402 3.71 4.88 17.52
C MET A 402 4.84 5.34 16.60
N ARG A 403 4.73 5.08 15.28
CA ARG A 403 5.71 5.54 14.29
C ARG A 403 5.78 7.05 14.22
N PHE A 404 4.62 7.71 14.27
CA PHE A 404 4.56 9.16 14.25
C PHE A 404 5.19 9.76 15.51
N LEU A 405 4.94 9.18 16.69
CA LEU A 405 5.61 9.51 17.95
C LEU A 405 7.13 9.27 17.88
N GLU A 406 7.59 8.16 17.30
CA GLU A 406 9.01 7.83 17.10
C GLU A 406 9.77 8.95 16.38
N MET A 407 9.11 9.55 15.39
CA MET A 407 9.72 10.53 14.50
C MET A 407 9.52 11.98 14.99
N THR A 408 8.42 12.29 15.68
CA THR A 408 8.06 13.66 16.05
C THR A 408 8.69 14.13 17.36
N ALA A 409 9.12 15.39 17.37
CA ALA A 409 9.59 16.05 18.57
C ALA A 409 8.41 16.71 19.31
N LEU A 410 7.75 15.94 20.18
CA LEU A 410 6.68 16.46 21.04
C LEU A 410 7.21 17.06 22.35
N PRO A 411 6.47 17.97 22.99
CA PRO A 411 6.65 18.31 24.41
C PRO A 411 6.56 17.06 25.31
N PRO A 412 7.18 17.05 26.51
CA PRO A 412 7.09 15.93 27.45
C PRO A 412 5.67 15.53 27.82
N GLU A 413 4.82 16.51 28.12
CA GLU A 413 3.43 16.30 28.57
C GLU A 413 2.56 15.64 27.51
N MET A 414 2.70 16.07 26.24
CA MET A 414 1.98 15.45 25.14
C MET A 414 2.50 14.06 24.82
N PHE A 415 3.82 13.87 24.88
CA PHE A 415 4.40 12.54 24.70
C PHE A 415 3.89 11.56 25.76
N ASP A 416 3.84 11.99 27.03
CA ASP A 416 3.25 11.23 28.12
C ASP A 416 1.77 10.91 27.83
N HIS A 417 0.96 11.94 27.51
CA HIS A 417 -0.45 11.78 27.16
C HIS A 417 -0.68 10.71 26.07
N PHE A 418 0.02 10.80 24.94
CA PHE A 418 -0.13 9.84 23.86
C PHE A 418 0.42 8.45 24.21
N CYS A 419 1.48 8.36 25.02
CA CYS A 419 1.95 7.07 25.53
C CYS A 419 0.89 6.41 26.42
N GLN A 420 0.26 7.15 27.34
CA GLN A 420 -0.83 6.63 28.17
C GLN A 420 -2.03 6.19 27.32
N LYS A 421 -2.37 6.97 26.28
CA LYS A 421 -3.44 6.62 25.33
C LYS A 421 -3.13 5.34 24.55
N LEU A 422 -1.88 5.16 24.14
CA LEU A 422 -1.43 3.93 23.47
C LEU A 422 -1.35 2.74 24.43
N VAL A 423 -1.07 2.95 25.72
CA VAL A 423 -1.16 1.91 26.76
C VAL A 423 -2.61 1.47 26.97
N SER A 424 -3.56 2.41 27.07
CA SER A 424 -4.98 2.07 27.30
C SER A 424 -5.61 1.35 26.12
N ARG A 425 -5.04 1.48 24.93
CA ARG A 425 -5.42 0.78 23.69
C ARG A 425 -4.56 -0.46 23.40
N GLU A 426 -3.74 -0.90 24.36
CA GLU A 426 -2.88 -2.10 24.27
C GLU A 426 -1.82 -2.09 23.14
N TYR A 427 -1.49 -0.92 22.60
CA TYR A 427 -0.40 -0.74 21.62
C TYR A 427 0.96 -0.66 22.30
N PHE A 428 1.00 0.02 23.45
CA PHE A 428 2.14 -0.01 24.35
C PHE A 428 1.88 -0.94 25.50
N THR A 429 2.97 -1.54 25.97
CA THR A 429 2.94 -2.42 27.13
C THR A 429 2.47 -1.68 28.39
N PRO A 430 1.61 -2.28 29.25
CA PRO A 430 1.11 -1.61 30.46
C PRO A 430 2.22 -1.19 31.43
N GLN A 431 3.36 -1.88 31.41
CA GLN A 431 4.55 -1.54 32.21
C GLN A 431 5.12 -0.14 31.90
N LEU A 432 4.81 0.42 30.73
CA LEU A 432 5.21 1.78 30.38
C LEU A 432 4.59 2.82 31.33
N ALA A 433 3.35 2.61 31.78
CA ALA A 433 2.63 3.56 32.63
C ALA A 433 3.39 3.87 33.93
N ASP A 434 4.06 2.88 34.52
CA ASP A 434 4.85 3.08 35.74
C ASP A 434 6.03 4.02 35.51
N TYR A 435 6.67 3.95 34.35
CA TYR A 435 7.78 4.83 34.00
C TYR A 435 7.34 6.25 33.67
N LEU A 436 6.13 6.41 33.16
CA LEU A 436 5.56 7.71 32.84
C LEU A 436 5.27 8.56 34.10
N THR A 437 5.14 7.93 35.28
CA THR A 437 4.92 8.65 36.54
C THR A 437 6.09 9.54 36.97
N ASP A 438 7.30 9.32 36.45
CA ASP A 438 8.48 10.14 36.70
C ASP A 438 8.89 10.88 35.41
N SER A 439 8.71 12.19 35.41
CA SER A 439 9.01 13.06 34.27
C SER A 439 10.47 12.99 33.80
N ARG A 440 11.39 12.57 34.67
CA ARG A 440 12.81 12.36 34.32
C ARG A 440 12.99 11.23 33.30
N ASN A 441 12.08 10.24 33.29
CA ASN A 441 12.13 9.11 32.36
C ASN A 441 11.73 9.48 30.93
N ILE A 442 10.94 10.54 30.74
CA ILE A 442 10.40 10.93 29.42
C ILE A 442 11.50 11.15 28.38
N SER A 443 12.62 11.78 28.76
CA SER A 443 13.76 11.97 27.86
C SER A 443 14.38 10.65 27.41
N VAL A 444 14.52 9.69 28.34
CA VAL A 444 15.06 8.35 28.05
C VAL A 444 14.09 7.59 27.16
N LEU A 445 12.79 7.60 27.47
CA LEU A 445 11.74 6.95 26.68
C LEU A 445 11.73 7.47 25.23
N LYS A 446 11.76 8.78 25.02
CA LYS A 446 11.86 9.40 23.68
C LYS A 446 13.11 8.94 22.93
N LYS A 447 14.26 8.85 23.61
CA LYS A 447 15.51 8.38 23.00
C LYS A 447 15.46 6.88 22.64
N VAL A 448 14.86 6.06 23.50
CA VAL A 448 14.66 4.62 23.22
C VAL A 448 13.72 4.46 22.03
N MET A 449 12.56 5.11 22.05
CA MET A 449 11.59 5.04 20.96
C MET A 449 12.17 5.53 19.64
N GLY A 450 12.85 6.70 19.63
CA GLY A 450 13.45 7.27 18.42
C GLY A 450 14.61 6.48 17.82
N LYS A 451 15.27 5.59 18.58
CA LYS A 451 16.40 4.75 18.10
C LYS A 451 16.03 3.28 17.93
N TYR A 452 15.07 2.79 18.71
CA TYR A 452 14.72 1.38 18.88
C TYR A 452 13.20 1.19 18.88
N GLY A 453 12.44 1.98 18.11
CA GLY A 453 10.98 2.01 18.13
C GLY A 453 10.30 0.65 17.93
N THR A 454 10.84 -0.18 17.04
CA THR A 454 10.32 -1.55 16.81
C THR A 454 10.50 -2.51 17.99
N GLN A 455 11.38 -2.18 18.93
CA GLN A 455 11.69 -2.99 20.11
C GLN A 455 11.23 -2.29 21.40
N PHE A 456 10.52 -1.17 21.29
CA PHE A 456 10.23 -0.30 22.41
C PHE A 456 9.52 -1.06 23.54
N ASN A 457 8.43 -1.77 23.25
CA ASN A 457 7.71 -2.58 24.25
C ASN A 457 8.63 -3.61 24.92
N THR A 458 9.37 -4.42 24.14
CA THR A 458 10.31 -5.43 24.69
C THR A 458 11.37 -4.81 25.60
N ILE A 459 11.89 -3.63 25.25
CA ILE A 459 12.86 -2.91 26.08
C ILE A 459 12.20 -2.47 27.39
N ILE A 460 11.02 -1.86 27.33
CA ILE A 460 10.29 -1.41 28.51
C ILE A 460 9.95 -2.57 29.45
N ASP A 461 9.42 -3.67 28.91
CA ASP A 461 9.11 -4.89 29.66
C ASP A 461 10.35 -5.46 30.35
N THR A 462 11.47 -5.51 29.61
CA THR A 462 12.75 -6.00 30.14
C THR A 462 13.25 -5.16 31.30
N LEU A 463 13.18 -3.83 31.18
CA LEU A 463 13.66 -2.92 32.23
C LEU A 463 12.74 -2.96 33.45
N HIS A 464 11.42 -3.11 33.24
CA HIS A 464 10.43 -3.18 34.31
C HIS A 464 10.59 -4.44 35.18
N GLN A 465 11.08 -5.55 34.62
CA GLN A 465 11.37 -6.77 35.39
C GLN A 465 12.51 -6.61 36.40
N ILE A 466 13.26 -5.52 36.36
CA ILE A 466 14.31 -5.23 37.34
C ILE A 466 13.70 -4.46 38.52
N PRO A 467 13.76 -5.01 39.75
CA PRO A 467 13.19 -4.35 40.91
C PRO A 467 13.81 -2.97 41.14
N ASN A 468 12.95 -1.96 41.36
CA ASN A 468 13.33 -0.57 41.64
C ASN A 468 14.25 0.07 40.59
N TYR A 469 14.05 -0.28 39.32
CA TYR A 469 14.89 0.21 38.22
C TYR A 469 14.43 1.57 37.71
N SER A 470 15.29 2.60 37.85
CA SER A 470 15.03 3.96 37.36
C SER A 470 15.66 4.17 35.98
N LEU A 471 14.86 4.52 34.95
CA LEU A 471 15.38 4.72 33.59
C LEU A 471 16.33 5.92 33.53
N ALA A 472 15.94 7.03 34.17
CA ALA A 472 16.73 8.25 34.21
C ALA A 472 18.10 8.04 34.87
N ASP A 473 18.15 7.29 35.97
CA ASP A 473 19.39 7.08 36.72
C ASP A 473 20.32 6.06 36.04
N ASN A 474 19.77 5.20 35.16
CA ASN A 474 20.51 4.15 34.46
C ASN A 474 20.65 4.39 32.95
N GLU A 475 20.38 5.61 32.45
CA GLU A 475 20.38 5.95 31.02
C GLU A 475 21.65 5.44 30.30
N LEU A 476 22.83 5.72 30.86
CA LEU A 476 24.11 5.34 30.26
C LEU A 476 24.29 3.81 30.16
N GLU A 477 23.84 3.06 31.18
CA GLU A 477 23.90 1.61 31.17
C GLU A 477 22.96 1.02 30.11
N ILE A 478 21.73 1.54 30.03
CA ILE A 478 20.71 1.12 29.05
C ILE A 478 21.24 1.30 27.63
N PHE A 479 21.74 2.49 27.30
CA PHE A 479 22.24 2.75 25.94
C PHE A 479 23.56 2.06 25.63
N ALA A 480 24.43 1.82 26.63
CA ALA A 480 25.59 0.97 26.45
C ALA A 480 25.18 -0.47 26.11
N ALA A 481 24.22 -1.03 26.85
CA ALA A 481 23.71 -2.37 26.60
C ALA A 481 22.99 -2.47 25.24
N LEU A 482 22.17 -1.49 24.86
CA LEU A 482 21.52 -1.44 23.54
C LEU A 482 22.53 -1.28 22.39
N SER A 483 23.62 -0.56 22.61
CA SER A 483 24.72 -0.48 21.63
C SER A 483 25.47 -1.81 21.53
N ASP A 484 25.69 -2.49 22.65
CA ASP A 484 26.49 -3.70 22.68
C ASP A 484 25.69 -4.94 22.23
N LEU A 485 24.42 -5.05 22.61
CA LEU A 485 23.56 -6.21 22.40
C LEU A 485 22.52 -6.00 21.29
N GLU A 486 22.39 -4.79 20.75
CA GLU A 486 21.38 -4.36 19.75
C GLU A 486 19.90 -4.38 20.21
N THR A 487 19.57 -5.16 21.24
CA THR A 487 18.26 -5.23 21.89
C THR A 487 18.41 -5.66 23.35
N LEU A 488 17.40 -5.38 24.18
CA LEU A 488 17.37 -5.82 25.58
C LEU A 488 16.33 -6.92 25.76
N THR A 489 16.76 -8.02 26.36
CA THR A 489 15.90 -9.12 26.80
C THR A 489 16.25 -9.47 28.25
N PRO A 490 15.32 -9.99 29.06
CA PRO A 490 15.46 -10.00 30.51
C PRO A 490 16.72 -10.68 31.06
N ARG A 491 16.99 -11.93 30.67
CA ARG A 491 18.10 -12.72 31.24
C ARG A 491 19.44 -12.29 30.66
N ILE A 492 19.52 -12.01 29.36
CA ILE A 492 20.75 -11.50 28.73
C ILE A 492 21.10 -10.14 29.34
N TYR A 493 20.14 -9.23 29.50
CA TYR A 493 20.39 -7.92 30.09
C TYR A 493 20.79 -8.02 31.57
N TYR A 494 20.14 -8.87 32.35
CA TYR A 494 20.52 -9.13 33.75
C TYR A 494 21.97 -9.66 33.87
N ARG A 495 22.36 -10.60 33.01
CA ARG A 495 23.74 -11.11 32.93
C ARG A 495 24.74 -10.05 32.48
N TYR A 496 24.34 -9.16 31.58
CA TYR A 496 25.17 -8.05 31.11
C TYR A 496 25.41 -7.04 32.22
N ARG A 497 24.36 -6.54 32.89
CA ARG A 497 24.51 -5.48 33.91
C ARG A 497 25.25 -5.91 35.17
N SER A 498 25.22 -7.20 35.52
CA SER A 498 25.95 -7.75 36.67
C SER A 498 27.47 -7.88 36.44
N LYS A 499 27.94 -7.63 35.21
CA LYS A 499 29.36 -7.71 34.83
C LYS A 499 30.06 -6.36 34.92
N SER A 500 31.38 -6.41 35.09
CA SER A 500 32.27 -5.26 34.95
C SER A 500 32.21 -4.68 33.52
N PRO A 501 32.61 -3.43 33.27
CA PRO A 501 32.64 -2.86 31.93
C PRO A 501 33.45 -3.66 30.90
N GLU A 502 34.54 -4.31 31.31
CA GLU A 502 35.36 -5.15 30.43
C GLU A 502 34.68 -6.49 30.12
N ASP A 503 34.07 -7.11 31.14
CA ASP A 503 33.35 -8.38 30.98
C ASP A 503 32.02 -8.22 30.25
N ARG A 504 31.40 -7.02 30.29
CA ARG A 504 30.23 -6.64 29.48
C ARG A 504 30.54 -6.76 27.99
N ARG A 505 31.69 -6.24 27.54
CA ARG A 505 32.11 -6.33 26.14
C ARG A 505 32.36 -7.77 25.70
N LYS A 506 33.08 -8.56 26.52
CA LYS A 506 33.31 -10.00 26.25
C LYS A 506 31.99 -10.77 26.17
N PHE A 507 31.05 -10.46 27.05
CA PHE A 507 29.73 -11.08 27.03
C PHE A 507 28.94 -10.68 25.77
N ALA A 508 28.97 -9.40 25.39
CA ALA A 508 28.34 -8.96 24.14
C ALA A 508 28.96 -9.63 22.90
N GLU A 509 30.29 -9.78 22.86
CA GLU A 509 30.99 -10.53 21.82
C GLU A 509 30.58 -12.01 21.79
N GLN A 510 30.43 -12.64 22.96
CA GLN A 510 29.90 -14.00 23.07
C GLN A 510 28.49 -14.10 22.47
N ILE A 511 27.58 -13.19 22.85
CA ILE A 511 26.21 -13.17 22.31
C ILE A 511 26.22 -12.98 20.78
N ARG A 512 27.02 -12.04 20.25
CA ARG A 512 27.17 -11.83 18.80
C ARG A 512 27.71 -13.07 18.08
N SER A 513 28.67 -13.78 18.69
CA SER A 513 29.27 -14.98 18.09
C SER A 513 28.31 -16.19 18.03
N LEU A 514 27.28 -16.21 18.88
CA LEU A 514 26.27 -17.27 18.89
C LEU A 514 25.19 -17.04 17.82
N LYS A 515 24.92 -15.77 17.48
CA LYS A 515 23.84 -15.37 16.58
C LYS A 515 23.86 -16.08 15.21
N PRO A 516 24.99 -16.20 14.50
CA PRO A 516 25.05 -16.89 13.21
C PRO A 516 24.57 -18.35 13.27
N GLN A 517 24.78 -19.03 14.41
CA GLN A 517 24.44 -20.44 14.57
C GLN A 517 22.93 -20.70 14.51
N PHE A 518 22.11 -19.70 14.88
CA PHE A 518 20.65 -19.81 14.82
C PHE A 518 20.09 -19.80 13.40
N PHE A 519 20.86 -19.35 12.40
CA PHE A 519 20.46 -19.39 11.00
C PHE A 519 20.79 -20.72 10.33
N ARG A 520 21.73 -21.49 10.88
CA ARG A 520 22.19 -22.78 10.32
C ARG A 520 21.16 -23.89 10.54
N ASN A 521 21.18 -24.91 9.70
CA ASN A 521 20.32 -26.09 9.89
C ASN A 521 20.90 -27.03 10.97
N VAL A 522 20.90 -26.57 12.22
CA VAL A 522 21.32 -27.35 13.39
C VAL A 522 20.21 -27.34 14.45
N PRO A 523 20.00 -28.44 15.20
CA PRO A 523 18.95 -28.48 16.21
C PRO A 523 19.14 -27.36 17.23
N ILE A 524 18.12 -26.54 17.48
CA ILE A 524 18.26 -25.31 18.28
C ILE A 524 18.75 -25.58 19.71
N LYS A 525 18.37 -26.73 20.29
CA LYS A 525 18.77 -27.16 21.63
C LYS A 525 20.26 -27.53 21.71
N SER A 526 20.92 -27.75 20.58
CA SER A 526 22.34 -28.07 20.51
C SER A 526 23.25 -26.84 20.37
N ILE A 527 22.68 -25.67 20.01
CA ILE A 527 23.46 -24.44 19.76
C ILE A 527 24.07 -23.89 21.05
N LEU A 528 23.29 -23.86 22.13
CA LEU A 528 23.74 -23.31 23.41
C LEU A 528 24.26 -24.40 24.35
N HIS A 529 25.29 -24.07 25.14
CA HIS A 529 25.71 -24.93 26.23
C HIS A 529 24.58 -25.09 27.26
N ARG A 530 24.59 -26.22 28.00
CA ARG A 530 23.54 -26.56 28.98
C ARG A 530 23.26 -25.45 30.00
N HIS A 531 24.26 -24.66 30.38
CA HIS A 531 24.12 -23.56 31.35
C HIS A 531 23.56 -22.26 30.75
N ASP A 532 23.46 -22.17 29.42
CA ASP A 532 22.90 -21.04 28.67
C ASP A 532 21.56 -21.39 28.00
N GLN A 533 21.04 -22.60 28.19
CA GLN A 533 19.74 -23.01 27.64
C GLN A 533 18.58 -22.15 28.15
N ASP A 534 18.75 -21.51 29.30
CA ASP A 534 17.80 -20.57 29.88
C ASP A 534 17.66 -19.28 29.05
N ILE A 535 18.63 -18.93 28.20
CA ILE A 535 18.55 -17.77 27.29
C ILE A 535 18.22 -18.15 25.83
N LEU A 536 17.83 -19.40 25.57
CA LEU A 536 17.58 -19.89 24.21
C LEU A 536 16.55 -19.04 23.44
N ALA A 537 15.38 -18.80 24.05
CA ALA A 537 14.33 -18.00 23.42
C ALA A 537 14.76 -16.54 23.20
N GLU A 538 15.55 -15.98 24.12
CA GLU A 538 16.12 -14.64 23.95
C GLU A 538 17.08 -14.61 22.76
N MET A 539 17.95 -15.62 22.62
CA MET A 539 18.85 -15.71 21.47
C MET A 539 18.10 -15.85 20.13
N VAL A 540 16.99 -16.59 20.09
CA VAL A 540 16.12 -16.66 18.90
C VAL A 540 15.52 -15.29 18.59
N TYR A 541 15.01 -14.58 19.60
CA TYR A 541 14.49 -13.22 19.45
C TYR A 541 15.57 -12.27 18.93
N HIS A 542 16.77 -12.33 19.48
CA HIS A 542 17.92 -11.53 19.05
C HIS A 542 18.31 -11.81 17.59
N ALA A 543 18.32 -13.08 17.18
CA ALA A 543 18.70 -13.51 15.84
C ALA A 543 17.69 -13.05 14.77
N TYR A 544 16.40 -13.23 15.04
CA TYR A 544 15.35 -13.00 14.03
C TYR A 544 14.67 -11.64 14.15
N LYS A 545 14.55 -11.05 15.34
CA LYS A 545 13.81 -9.79 15.60
C LYS A 545 12.43 -9.78 14.90
N PRO A 546 11.55 -10.75 15.21
CA PRO A 546 10.26 -10.85 14.55
C PRO A 546 9.44 -9.56 14.72
N VAL A 547 8.78 -9.12 13.65
CA VAL A 547 7.93 -7.92 13.67
C VAL A 547 6.65 -8.23 14.45
N ASP A 548 6.21 -7.29 15.28
CA ASP A 548 4.98 -7.36 16.08
C ASP A 548 4.91 -8.57 17.04
N MET A 549 6.06 -9.10 17.45
CA MET A 549 6.15 -10.13 18.49
C MET A 549 7.02 -9.66 19.63
N THR A 550 6.53 -9.83 20.86
CA THR A 550 7.34 -9.67 22.07
C THR A 550 8.22 -10.89 22.29
N TYR A 551 9.27 -10.73 23.09
CA TYR A 551 10.09 -11.86 23.53
C TYR A 551 9.25 -12.97 24.18
N ASP A 552 8.29 -12.61 25.05
CA ASP A 552 7.45 -13.59 25.73
C ASP A 552 6.62 -14.41 24.75
N LYS A 553 6.13 -13.78 23.67
CA LYS A 553 5.40 -14.50 22.62
C LYS A 553 6.30 -15.47 21.86
N VAL A 554 7.54 -15.06 21.54
CA VAL A 554 8.54 -15.97 20.95
C VAL A 554 8.83 -17.14 21.90
N ALA A 555 9.02 -16.89 23.19
CA ALA A 555 9.27 -17.92 24.19
C ALA A 555 8.10 -18.88 24.41
N GLU A 556 6.86 -18.41 24.26
CA GLU A 556 5.65 -19.23 24.25
C GLU A 556 5.62 -20.11 22.99
N MET A 557 5.74 -19.52 21.80
CA MET A 557 5.65 -20.24 20.53
C MET A 557 6.77 -21.26 20.35
N LEU A 558 8.01 -20.92 20.73
CA LEU A 558 9.17 -21.80 20.61
C LEU A 558 9.02 -23.10 21.43
N ARG A 559 8.16 -23.13 22.45
CA ARG A 559 7.85 -24.37 23.19
C ARG A 559 7.02 -25.36 22.38
N ASN A 560 6.24 -24.85 21.41
CA ASN A 560 5.30 -25.63 20.62
C ASN A 560 5.81 -25.92 19.21
N ILE A 561 6.80 -25.16 18.72
CA ILE A 561 7.43 -25.40 17.42
C ILE A 561 8.49 -26.51 17.58
N PRO A 562 8.31 -27.70 16.97
CA PRO A 562 9.33 -28.72 16.97
C PRO A 562 10.52 -28.29 16.12
N ASP A 563 11.70 -28.82 16.45
CA ASP A 563 12.85 -28.73 15.57
C ASP A 563 12.69 -29.76 14.46
N CYS A 564 12.84 -29.34 13.21
CA CYS A 564 12.62 -30.17 12.02
C CYS A 564 13.88 -30.22 11.14
N THR A 565 15.06 -30.02 11.72
CA THR A 565 16.35 -30.02 11.00
C THR A 565 16.61 -31.32 10.26
N GLU A 566 16.11 -32.44 10.79
CA GLU A 566 16.19 -33.78 10.20
C GLU A 566 15.45 -33.93 8.88
N HIS A 567 14.46 -33.09 8.59
CA HIS A 567 13.77 -33.11 7.28
C HIS A 567 14.71 -32.71 6.12
N LEU A 568 15.83 -32.06 6.44
CA LEU A 568 16.88 -31.74 5.48
C LEU A 568 18.06 -32.73 5.55
N ASP A 569 17.91 -33.86 6.25
CA ASP A 569 18.93 -34.90 6.30
C ASP A 569 19.20 -35.48 4.91
N GLY A 570 20.49 -35.52 4.57
CA GLY A 570 20.98 -36.03 3.29
C GLY A 570 20.94 -35.04 2.14
N TYR A 571 20.54 -33.79 2.36
CA TYR A 571 20.84 -32.68 1.45
C TYR A 571 22.19 -32.05 1.80
N ASN A 572 22.94 -31.66 0.79
CA ASN A 572 24.23 -30.96 0.90
C ASN A 572 24.03 -29.47 0.65
N PHE A 573 24.46 -28.64 1.60
CA PHE A 573 24.48 -27.19 1.48
C PHE A 573 25.50 -26.61 2.48
N PRO A 574 26.08 -25.43 2.21
CA PRO A 574 27.05 -24.81 3.10
C PRO A 574 26.40 -24.43 4.43
N GLN A 575 27.02 -24.84 5.54
CA GLN A 575 26.54 -24.52 6.89
C GLN A 575 26.61 -23.03 7.19
N ASP A 576 27.54 -22.32 6.56
CA ASP A 576 27.66 -20.87 6.67
C ASP A 576 26.72 -20.12 5.71
N GLY A 577 25.82 -20.82 5.03
CA GLY A 577 24.90 -20.25 4.06
C GLY A 577 25.52 -20.05 2.68
N TYR A 578 24.68 -19.85 1.68
CA TYR A 578 25.10 -19.51 0.32
C TYR A 578 25.38 -18.03 0.22
N GLU A 579 26.51 -17.66 -0.40
CA GLU A 579 26.83 -16.27 -0.69
C GLU A 579 25.80 -15.65 -1.64
N LEU A 580 25.01 -14.72 -1.12
CA LEU A 580 24.03 -13.96 -1.89
C LEU A 580 24.70 -12.70 -2.41
N ASN A 581 25.49 -12.88 -3.47
CA ASN A 581 26.14 -11.78 -4.16
C ASN A 581 25.10 -10.97 -4.93
N LEU A 582 24.57 -9.93 -4.29
CA LEU A 582 23.91 -8.88 -5.01
C LEU A 582 24.96 -8.19 -5.85
N THR A 583 24.85 -8.28 -7.17
CA THR A 583 25.42 -7.24 -8.03
C THR A 583 24.78 -5.95 -7.52
N GLY A 584 25.54 -5.17 -6.73
CA GLY A 584 25.05 -4.31 -5.63
C GLY A 584 24.08 -3.19 -6.05
N PRO A 585 23.99 -2.07 -5.31
CA PRO A 585 23.60 -0.83 -5.99
C PRO A 585 24.70 -0.58 -7.01
N VAL A 586 24.48 -1.07 -8.22
CA VAL A 586 25.39 -0.83 -9.32
C VAL A 586 25.28 0.67 -9.55
N ASN A 587 26.28 1.42 -9.09
CA ASN A 587 26.46 2.77 -9.57
C ASN A 587 26.91 2.58 -11.01
N PHE A 588 25.99 2.88 -11.90
CA PHE A 588 26.28 2.94 -13.30
C PHE A 588 26.96 4.27 -13.53
N VAL A 589 28.27 4.23 -13.72
CA VAL A 589 29.00 5.39 -14.23
C VAL A 589 29.21 5.20 -15.72
N VAL A 590 29.29 6.31 -16.42
CA VAL A 590 29.61 6.29 -17.84
C VAL A 590 31.02 5.73 -18.02
N GLU A 591 31.15 4.72 -18.88
CA GLU A 591 32.41 4.09 -19.22
C GLU A 591 33.44 5.15 -19.66
N LYS A 592 34.68 4.99 -19.23
CA LYS A 592 35.75 5.95 -19.51
C LYS A 592 35.87 6.20 -21.01
N GLY A 593 35.72 7.46 -21.42
CA GLY A 593 35.78 7.88 -22.83
C GLY A 593 34.44 7.87 -23.57
N LYS A 594 33.36 7.40 -22.94
CA LYS A 594 31.99 7.58 -23.42
C LYS A 594 31.35 8.79 -22.74
N SER A 595 30.31 9.34 -23.36
CA SER A 595 29.45 10.38 -22.80
C SER A 595 27.98 10.05 -23.06
N VAL A 596 27.13 10.35 -22.09
CA VAL A 596 25.67 10.21 -22.22
C VAL A 596 25.13 11.44 -22.91
N ASP A 597 24.27 11.22 -23.91
CA ASP A 597 23.65 12.32 -24.63
C ASP A 597 22.43 12.85 -23.85
N MET A 598 22.68 13.82 -22.97
CA MET A 598 21.63 14.44 -22.15
C MET A 598 20.55 15.15 -22.97
N SER A 599 20.86 15.57 -24.19
CA SER A 599 19.85 16.14 -25.09
C SER A 599 18.93 15.02 -25.61
N ARG A 600 19.48 13.86 -25.96
CA ARG A 600 18.69 12.69 -26.32
C ARG A 600 17.79 12.19 -25.19
N LEU A 601 18.31 12.13 -23.95
CA LEU A 601 17.52 11.72 -22.79
C LEU A 601 16.36 12.69 -22.51
N ARG A 602 16.57 14.01 -22.70
CA ARG A 602 15.51 15.02 -22.64
C ARG A 602 14.47 14.81 -23.74
N ASN A 603 14.89 14.52 -24.96
CA ASN A 603 13.96 14.22 -26.05
C ASN A 603 13.07 13.00 -25.73
N PHE A 604 13.63 11.94 -25.14
CA PHE A 604 12.81 10.81 -24.65
C PHE A 604 11.81 11.25 -23.58
N ARG A 605 12.20 12.16 -22.69
CA ARG A 605 11.28 12.70 -21.68
C ARG A 605 10.11 13.41 -22.35
N GLU A 606 10.42 14.27 -23.31
CA GLU A 606 9.46 15.11 -24.03
C GLU A 606 8.45 14.27 -24.82
N LEU A 607 8.84 13.09 -25.31
CA LEU A 607 7.91 12.13 -25.92
C LEU A 607 6.83 11.64 -24.95
N LEU A 608 7.10 11.60 -23.64
CA LEU A 608 6.13 11.18 -22.60
C LEU A 608 5.47 12.37 -21.91
N ALA A 609 6.17 13.50 -21.84
CA ALA A 609 5.77 14.72 -21.15
C ALA A 609 4.98 15.69 -22.04
N GLY A 610 4.44 15.22 -23.17
CA GLY A 610 3.55 16.01 -24.03
C GLY A 610 2.45 16.68 -23.20
N GLU A 611 2.00 17.86 -23.64
CA GLU A 611 0.99 18.65 -22.93
C GLU A 611 -0.16 17.76 -22.49
N ARG A 612 -0.52 17.90 -21.21
CA ARG A 612 -1.58 17.12 -20.58
C ARG A 612 -2.83 17.33 -21.40
N VAL A 613 -3.34 16.23 -21.92
CA VAL A 613 -4.46 16.26 -22.82
C VAL A 613 -5.72 16.34 -21.97
N ASP A 614 -6.26 17.54 -21.79
CA ASP A 614 -7.66 17.69 -21.41
C ASP A 614 -8.51 17.10 -22.55
N ARG A 615 -9.54 16.30 -22.22
CA ARG A 615 -10.36 15.52 -23.18
C ARG A 615 -11.27 16.38 -24.06
N GLU A 616 -10.80 17.55 -24.42
CA GLU A 616 -11.50 18.49 -25.27
C GLU A 616 -11.26 18.15 -26.75
N LYS A 617 -12.15 18.66 -27.60
CA LYS A 617 -12.08 18.56 -29.07
C LYS A 617 -10.69 18.84 -29.70
N PRO A 618 -9.87 19.80 -29.19
CA PRO A 618 -8.52 20.02 -29.71
C PRO A 618 -7.62 18.78 -29.68
N TYR A 619 -7.81 17.87 -28.71
CA TYR A 619 -7.01 16.65 -28.63
C TYR A 619 -7.26 15.70 -29.79
N ALA A 620 -8.52 15.36 -30.04
CA ALA A 620 -8.90 14.42 -31.09
C ALA A 620 -8.37 14.87 -32.45
N GLU A 621 -8.45 16.17 -32.71
CA GLU A 621 -7.91 16.80 -33.91
C GLU A 621 -6.37 16.72 -33.94
N ASN A 622 -5.69 17.09 -32.85
CA ASN A 622 -4.23 17.02 -32.75
C ASN A 622 -3.68 15.60 -32.91
N PHE A 623 -4.30 14.61 -32.28
CA PHE A 623 -3.92 13.21 -32.40
C PHE A 623 -4.09 12.70 -33.83
N THR A 624 -5.24 13.00 -34.45
CA THR A 624 -5.53 12.60 -35.83
C THR A 624 -4.56 13.26 -36.82
N GLN A 625 -4.28 14.56 -36.63
CA GLN A 625 -3.31 15.30 -37.45
C GLN A 625 -1.88 14.78 -37.24
N ALA A 626 -1.48 14.48 -36.01
CA ALA A 626 -0.18 13.90 -35.69
C ALA A 626 0.00 12.55 -36.39
N LEU A 627 -0.99 11.67 -36.30
CA LEU A 627 -0.97 10.38 -36.99
C LEU A 627 -0.94 10.54 -38.52
N GLN A 628 -1.72 11.47 -39.06
CA GLN A 628 -1.72 11.78 -40.49
C GLN A 628 -0.35 12.25 -40.96
N LYS A 629 0.27 13.19 -40.24
CA LYS A 629 1.62 13.70 -40.54
C LYS A 629 2.68 12.61 -40.45
N LEU A 630 2.65 11.74 -39.44
CA LEU A 630 3.59 10.61 -39.32
C LEU A 630 3.51 9.66 -40.51
N VAL A 631 2.34 9.48 -41.11
CA VAL A 631 2.16 8.60 -42.27
C VAL A 631 2.51 9.31 -43.58
N LEU A 632 2.16 10.58 -43.74
CA LEU A 632 2.25 11.29 -45.03
C LEU A 632 3.56 12.10 -45.23
N ASN A 633 4.24 12.57 -44.18
CA ASN A 633 5.32 13.56 -44.32
C ASN A 633 6.74 13.00 -44.52
N GLU A 634 6.96 11.68 -44.55
CA GLU A 634 8.31 11.10 -44.68
C GLU A 634 8.85 11.07 -46.13
N GLN A 635 8.08 11.49 -47.15
CA GLN A 635 8.56 11.51 -48.54
C GLN A 635 9.40 12.74 -48.92
N THR A 636 9.57 13.74 -48.05
CA THR A 636 10.48 14.87 -48.31
C THR A 636 11.88 14.59 -47.76
N GLU A 637 12.53 13.54 -48.27
CA GLU A 637 13.96 13.29 -48.06
C GLU A 637 14.78 14.44 -48.65
N GLY A 638 15.43 15.25 -47.81
CA GLY A 638 16.38 16.26 -48.33
C GLY A 638 16.93 17.31 -47.37
N SER A 639 16.51 17.40 -46.11
CA SER A 639 17.08 18.43 -45.21
C SER A 639 17.36 17.92 -43.80
N ASN A 640 18.52 18.34 -43.28
CA ASN A 640 19.12 18.06 -41.96
C ASN A 640 18.29 18.56 -40.75
N VAL A 641 16.97 18.51 -40.80
CA VAL A 641 16.10 18.91 -39.69
C VAL A 641 15.83 17.66 -38.84
N ARG A 642 15.95 17.83 -37.51
CA ARG A 642 15.70 16.87 -36.42
C ARG A 642 14.72 15.73 -36.79
N ASN A 643 15.06 14.49 -36.39
CA ASN A 643 14.24 13.27 -36.50
C ASN A 643 12.74 13.57 -36.75
N PRO A 644 12.28 13.53 -38.01
CA PRO A 644 10.90 13.89 -38.34
C PRO A 644 9.94 12.98 -37.57
N GLY A 645 8.93 13.57 -36.93
CA GLY A 645 7.90 12.83 -36.20
C GLY A 645 8.00 12.82 -34.67
N GLN A 646 9.00 13.47 -34.03
CA GLN A 646 9.07 13.47 -32.56
C GLN A 646 7.92 14.23 -31.89
N GLU A 647 7.53 15.39 -32.42
CA GLU A 647 6.40 16.15 -31.89
C GLU A 647 5.09 15.37 -32.06
N GLU A 648 4.86 14.80 -33.25
CA GLU A 648 3.70 13.98 -33.52
C GLU A 648 3.66 12.70 -32.67
N LEU A 649 4.81 12.05 -32.49
CA LEU A 649 4.94 10.89 -31.62
C LEU A 649 4.66 11.25 -30.17
N GLY A 650 5.13 12.41 -29.69
CA GLY A 650 4.83 12.91 -28.35
C GLY A 650 3.33 13.13 -28.14
N VAL A 651 2.63 13.70 -29.11
CA VAL A 651 1.17 13.86 -29.09
C VAL A 651 0.47 12.49 -29.00
N ILE A 652 0.93 11.50 -29.75
CA ILE A 652 0.33 10.16 -29.75
C ILE A 652 0.63 9.40 -28.45
N LEU A 653 1.86 9.49 -27.93
CA LEU A 653 2.27 8.82 -26.69
C LEU A 653 1.72 9.48 -25.43
N SER A 654 1.33 10.76 -25.50
CA SER A 654 0.65 11.45 -24.39
C SER A 654 -0.61 10.73 -23.91
N ILE A 655 -1.20 9.86 -24.74
CA ILE A 655 -2.33 9.00 -24.35
C ILE A 655 -2.00 8.05 -23.19
N LEU A 656 -0.72 7.68 -23.02
CA LEU A 656 -0.22 6.87 -21.89
C LEU A 656 -0.15 7.67 -20.58
N ASN A 657 -0.22 9.01 -20.65
CA ASN A 657 -0.23 9.92 -19.51
C ASN A 657 -1.66 10.26 -19.06
N GLY A 658 -2.69 9.62 -19.64
CA GLY A 658 -4.08 9.81 -19.25
C GLY A 658 -4.40 9.18 -17.89
N GLU A 659 -5.33 9.75 -17.13
CA GLU A 659 -5.72 9.35 -15.77
C GLU A 659 -6.45 7.99 -15.68
N HIS A 660 -6.44 7.18 -16.72
CA HIS A 660 -7.25 5.96 -16.79
C HIS A 660 -6.51 4.74 -16.23
N ARG A 661 -7.18 4.07 -15.28
CA ARG A 661 -6.74 2.92 -14.48
C ARG A 661 -5.60 3.32 -13.53
N GLY A 662 -5.55 2.75 -12.32
CA GLY A 662 -4.48 2.97 -11.33
C GLY A 662 -3.03 2.72 -11.82
N GLN A 663 -2.85 2.37 -13.09
CA GLN A 663 -1.60 2.30 -13.85
C GLN A 663 -1.09 3.67 -14.35
N ALA A 664 -1.94 4.71 -14.41
CA ALA A 664 -1.57 6.09 -14.71
C ALA A 664 -0.53 6.66 -13.71
N SER A 665 -0.36 6.00 -12.55
CA SER A 665 0.75 6.26 -11.63
C SER A 665 2.10 6.02 -12.27
N PHE A 666 2.29 5.03 -13.15
CA PHE A 666 3.66 4.62 -13.51
C PHE A 666 4.42 5.65 -14.37
N VAL A 667 3.81 6.14 -15.45
CA VAL A 667 4.45 7.18 -16.30
C VAL A 667 4.51 8.51 -15.55
N HIS A 668 3.48 8.83 -14.76
CA HIS A 668 3.45 10.06 -13.96
C HIS A 668 4.51 10.05 -12.85
N ASP A 669 4.58 8.98 -12.05
CA ASP A 669 5.59 8.76 -11.02
C ASP A 669 6.99 8.76 -11.62
N PHE A 670 7.16 8.25 -12.84
CA PHE A 670 8.42 8.32 -13.57
C PHE A 670 8.79 9.77 -13.91
N LEU A 671 7.86 10.55 -14.49
CA LEU A 671 8.08 11.95 -14.83
C LEU A 671 8.30 12.84 -13.60
N ASP A 672 7.63 12.54 -12.49
CA ASP A 672 7.75 13.22 -11.19
C ASP A 672 9.05 12.87 -10.46
N ARG A 673 9.49 11.61 -10.57
CA ARG A 673 10.78 11.15 -10.02
C ARG A 673 11.95 11.78 -10.78
N PHE A 674 11.79 12.03 -12.07
CA PHE A 674 12.80 12.63 -12.93
C PHE A 674 12.31 13.94 -13.59
N PRO A 675 12.03 14.98 -12.79
CA PRO A 675 11.54 16.26 -13.32
C PRO A 675 12.62 16.94 -14.16
N GLN A 676 13.89 16.73 -13.81
CA GLN A 676 15.06 17.06 -14.60
C GLN A 676 16.01 15.87 -14.60
N VAL A 677 16.43 15.43 -15.80
CA VAL A 677 17.37 14.31 -15.92
C VAL A 677 18.79 14.85 -15.71
N THR A 678 19.43 14.43 -14.61
CA THR A 678 20.84 14.74 -14.33
C THR A 678 21.75 13.60 -14.80
N GLN A 679 23.06 13.86 -14.90
CA GLN A 679 24.02 12.80 -15.23
C GLN A 679 24.10 11.70 -14.16
N GLN A 680 23.80 12.04 -12.89
CA GLN A 680 23.79 11.08 -11.78
C GLN A 680 22.59 10.14 -11.88
N ASP A 681 21.45 10.66 -12.32
CA ASP A 681 20.19 9.90 -12.42
C ASP A 681 20.00 9.23 -13.79
N ALA A 682 20.88 9.52 -14.76
CA ALA A 682 20.72 9.14 -16.15
C ALA A 682 20.52 7.63 -16.36
N TYR A 683 21.18 6.78 -15.58
CA TYR A 683 20.98 5.33 -15.68
C TYR A 683 19.60 4.91 -15.16
N GLY A 684 19.22 5.34 -13.95
CA GLY A 684 17.90 5.02 -13.38
C GLY A 684 16.76 5.55 -14.25
N TYR A 685 16.97 6.71 -14.86
CA TYR A 685 16.08 7.28 -15.87
C TYR A 685 15.99 6.42 -17.13
N LEU A 686 17.13 6.00 -17.71
CA LEU A 686 17.16 5.12 -18.89
C LEU A 686 16.54 3.75 -18.62
N GLN A 687 16.70 3.20 -17.42
CA GLN A 687 16.04 1.97 -17.00
C GLN A 687 14.52 2.16 -16.99
N GLY A 688 14.02 3.22 -16.35
CA GLY A 688 12.59 3.52 -16.36
C GLY A 688 12.04 3.76 -17.77
N LEU A 689 12.80 4.42 -18.66
CA LEU A 689 12.43 4.52 -20.08
C LEU A 689 12.40 3.15 -20.78
N GLY A 690 13.34 2.26 -20.46
CA GLY A 690 13.37 0.89 -20.98
C GLY A 690 12.14 0.09 -20.57
N GLU A 691 11.68 0.27 -19.33
CA GLU A 691 10.43 -0.30 -18.83
C GLU A 691 9.21 0.33 -19.51
N ILE A 692 9.16 1.66 -19.63
CA ILE A 692 8.04 2.40 -20.25
C ILE A 692 7.89 2.05 -21.73
N TYR A 693 8.94 2.24 -22.54
CA TYR A 693 8.88 1.98 -23.98
C TYR A 693 8.94 0.50 -24.34
N GLY A 694 9.36 -0.35 -23.41
CA GLY A 694 9.37 -1.79 -23.57
C GLY A 694 8.07 -2.40 -23.09
N ILE A 695 8.10 -2.82 -21.82
CA ILE A 695 7.08 -3.66 -21.20
C ILE A 695 5.75 -2.90 -21.09
N PHE A 696 5.79 -1.70 -20.51
CA PHE A 696 4.56 -0.94 -20.27
C PHE A 696 3.85 -0.55 -21.57
N PHE A 697 4.60 -0.12 -22.58
CA PHE A 697 4.03 0.19 -23.90
C PHE A 697 3.37 -1.04 -24.53
N ASP A 698 4.06 -2.18 -24.51
CA ASP A 698 3.57 -3.42 -25.12
C ASP A 698 2.28 -3.93 -24.47
N ASP A 699 2.17 -3.79 -23.15
CA ASP A 699 1.02 -4.27 -22.37
C ASP A 699 -0.17 -3.31 -22.43
N ASN A 700 0.08 -1.99 -22.43
CA ASN A 700 -0.97 -1.02 -22.14
C ASN A 700 -1.40 -0.20 -23.37
N PHE A 701 -0.49 0.16 -24.27
CA PHE A 701 -0.76 1.20 -25.28
C PHE A 701 -1.94 0.88 -26.20
N LYS A 702 -2.08 -0.37 -26.65
CA LYS A 702 -3.21 -0.80 -27.48
C LYS A 702 -4.54 -0.63 -26.75
N GLN A 703 -4.58 -1.09 -25.50
CA GLN A 703 -5.79 -1.01 -24.69
C GLN A 703 -6.15 0.45 -24.42
N THR A 704 -5.16 1.27 -24.06
CA THR A 704 -5.34 2.70 -23.84
C THR A 704 -5.90 3.42 -25.07
N ILE A 705 -5.42 3.11 -26.29
CA ILE A 705 -6.02 3.67 -27.52
C ILE A 705 -7.46 3.19 -27.70
N ALA A 706 -7.71 1.89 -27.56
CA ALA A 706 -9.06 1.35 -27.73
C ALA A 706 -10.08 1.97 -26.76
N GLU A 707 -9.67 2.19 -25.51
CA GLU A 707 -10.48 2.85 -24.48
C GLU A 707 -10.72 4.32 -24.82
N ASN A 708 -9.68 5.06 -25.22
CA ASN A 708 -9.85 6.45 -25.64
C ASN A 708 -10.75 6.60 -26.87
N LEU A 709 -10.70 5.65 -27.82
CA LEU A 709 -11.63 5.63 -28.95
C LEU A 709 -13.08 5.39 -28.51
N ARG A 710 -13.31 4.64 -27.43
CA ARG A 710 -14.66 4.44 -26.88
C ARG A 710 -15.15 5.69 -26.15
N GLN A 711 -14.26 6.36 -25.42
CA GLN A 711 -14.62 7.46 -24.52
C GLN A 711 -14.59 8.84 -25.16
N VAL A 712 -13.84 9.02 -26.25
CA VAL A 712 -13.71 10.29 -26.98
C VAL A 712 -14.27 10.08 -28.40
N PRO A 713 -15.59 10.28 -28.60
CA PRO A 713 -16.24 10.05 -29.89
C PRO A 713 -15.57 10.81 -31.04
N GLU A 714 -15.11 12.04 -30.79
CA GLU A 714 -14.43 12.89 -31.77
C GLU A 714 -13.13 12.25 -32.28
N LEU A 715 -12.39 11.56 -31.41
CA LEU A 715 -11.17 10.84 -31.78
C LEU A 715 -11.51 9.61 -32.63
N SER A 716 -12.54 8.86 -32.23
CA SER A 716 -13.03 7.70 -33.01
C SER A 716 -13.51 8.12 -34.40
N ASP A 717 -14.24 9.22 -34.50
CA ASP A 717 -14.72 9.77 -35.77
C ASP A 717 -13.58 10.32 -36.62
N GLY A 718 -12.63 11.03 -36.00
CA GLY A 718 -11.42 11.54 -36.63
C GLY A 718 -10.59 10.43 -37.25
N LEU A 719 -10.27 9.38 -36.47
CA LEU A 719 -9.56 8.22 -36.96
C LEU A 719 -10.37 7.43 -38.00
N THR A 720 -11.69 7.29 -37.83
CA THR A 720 -12.51 6.59 -38.83
C THR A 720 -12.47 7.32 -40.18
N LYS A 721 -12.55 8.66 -40.18
CA LYS A 721 -12.42 9.49 -41.38
C LYS A 721 -11.04 9.35 -41.99
N LEU A 722 -9.98 9.41 -41.17
CA LEU A 722 -8.60 9.27 -41.62
C LEU A 722 -8.34 7.89 -42.23
N PHE A 723 -8.76 6.82 -41.54
CA PHE A 723 -8.66 5.43 -42.00
C PHE A 723 -9.61 5.12 -43.17
N SER A 724 -10.52 6.02 -43.53
CA SER A 724 -11.37 5.88 -44.74
C SER A 724 -10.83 6.67 -45.93
N ASN A 725 -9.82 7.52 -45.72
CA ASN A 725 -9.15 8.26 -46.79
C ASN A 725 -8.22 7.33 -47.58
N THR A 726 -8.42 7.23 -48.89
CA THR A 726 -7.67 6.32 -49.77
C THR A 726 -6.16 6.61 -49.79
N GLU A 727 -5.77 7.87 -49.87
CA GLU A 727 -4.37 8.29 -49.90
C GLU A 727 -3.66 7.90 -48.59
N PHE A 728 -4.29 8.16 -47.44
CA PHE A 728 -3.75 7.74 -46.14
C PHE A 728 -3.66 6.22 -46.02
N ARG A 729 -4.65 5.47 -46.49
CA ARG A 729 -4.61 3.99 -46.48
C ARG A 729 -3.45 3.44 -47.29
N GLU A 730 -3.25 3.97 -48.50
CA GLU A 730 -2.17 3.54 -49.39
C GLU A 730 -0.81 3.84 -48.76
N ALA A 731 -0.62 5.07 -48.27
CA ALA A 731 0.60 5.47 -47.58
C ALA A 731 0.87 4.64 -46.32
N LEU A 732 -0.15 4.41 -45.47
CA LEU A 732 -0.02 3.61 -44.27
C LEU A 732 0.27 2.14 -44.61
N SER A 733 -0.35 1.58 -45.65
CA SER A 733 -0.09 0.20 -46.09
C SER A 733 1.33 0.03 -46.59
N GLN A 734 1.79 0.97 -47.41
CA GLN A 734 3.17 0.98 -47.91
C GLN A 734 4.16 1.08 -46.74
N LYS A 735 3.89 1.97 -45.78
CA LYS A 735 4.72 2.15 -44.58
C LYS A 735 4.73 0.91 -43.67
N MET A 736 3.58 0.29 -43.44
CA MET A 736 3.54 -0.96 -42.68
C MET A 736 4.29 -2.07 -43.41
N GLN A 737 4.19 -2.14 -44.74
CA GLN A 737 4.93 -3.11 -45.54
C GLN A 737 6.45 -2.92 -45.46
N THR A 738 6.96 -1.67 -45.46
CA THR A 738 8.39 -1.41 -45.26
C THR A 738 8.86 -1.80 -43.85
N LEU A 739 7.97 -1.74 -42.87
CA LEU A 739 8.19 -2.23 -41.51
C LEU A 739 7.99 -3.75 -41.34
N GLY A 740 7.69 -4.48 -42.43
CA GLY A 740 7.47 -5.94 -42.40
C GLY A 740 6.08 -6.37 -41.91
N GLU A 741 5.15 -5.43 -41.77
CA GLU A 741 3.79 -5.64 -41.29
C GLU A 741 2.77 -5.60 -42.45
N ARG A 742 1.60 -6.20 -42.24
CA ARG A 742 0.48 -6.15 -43.20
C ARG A 742 -0.81 -5.71 -42.51
N ILE A 743 -1.57 -4.85 -43.19
CA ILE A 743 -2.89 -4.41 -42.75
C ILE A 743 -3.96 -5.14 -43.58
N ASP A 744 -4.91 -5.79 -42.91
CA ASP A 744 -6.11 -6.36 -43.55
C ASP A 744 -7.27 -5.35 -43.51
N TRP A 745 -7.33 -4.47 -44.51
CA TRP A 745 -8.37 -3.46 -44.62
C TRP A 745 -9.79 -4.03 -44.71
N ASN A 746 -9.95 -5.30 -45.13
CA ASN A 746 -11.26 -5.93 -45.18
C ASN A 746 -11.89 -6.09 -43.79
N VAL A 747 -11.08 -6.18 -42.72
CA VAL A 747 -11.59 -6.21 -41.35
C VAL A 747 -12.23 -4.87 -41.00
N PHE A 748 -11.56 -3.76 -41.33
CA PHE A 748 -12.08 -2.41 -41.09
C PHE A 748 -13.35 -2.12 -41.90
N GLU A 749 -13.35 -2.45 -43.19
CA GLU A 749 -14.50 -2.20 -44.08
C GLU A 749 -15.73 -3.01 -43.67
N ARG A 750 -15.56 -4.29 -43.33
CA ARG A 750 -16.66 -5.11 -42.81
C ARG A 750 -17.24 -4.55 -41.52
N SER A 751 -16.37 -4.05 -40.63
CA SER A 751 -16.77 -3.45 -39.35
C SER A 751 -17.63 -2.19 -39.56
N LEU A 752 -17.28 -1.34 -40.54
CA LEU A 752 -18.06 -0.16 -40.90
C LEU A 752 -19.40 -0.52 -41.58
N GLN A 753 -19.42 -1.54 -42.44
CA GLN A 753 -20.65 -1.99 -43.13
C GLN A 753 -21.68 -2.58 -42.16
N GLN A 754 -21.21 -3.34 -41.16
CA GLN A 754 -22.08 -3.91 -40.10
C GLN A 754 -22.78 -2.82 -39.26
N GLY A 755 -22.23 -1.61 -39.20
CA GLY A 755 -22.81 -0.46 -38.50
C GLY A 755 -23.85 0.36 -39.30
N ARG A 756 -24.06 0.09 -40.60
CA ARG A 756 -24.91 0.92 -41.48
C ARG A 756 -26.26 0.29 -41.87
N GLY A 757 -26.66 -0.84 -41.27
CA GLY A 757 -27.91 -1.56 -41.57
C GLY A 757 -29.04 -1.40 -40.53
N LEU A 758 -30.22 -2.00 -40.82
CA LEU A 758 -31.41 -2.07 -39.94
C LEU A 758 -31.12 -2.70 -38.55
N THR A 759 -29.94 -3.30 -38.38
CA THR A 759 -29.40 -3.88 -37.15
C THR A 759 -28.84 -2.87 -36.14
N ARG A 760 -29.05 -1.55 -36.33
CA ARG A 760 -28.77 -0.52 -35.29
C ARG A 760 -29.41 -0.84 -33.94
N PHE A 761 -30.48 -1.62 -33.93
CA PHE A 761 -31.17 -2.08 -32.72
C PHE A 761 -30.46 -3.21 -31.94
N LEU A 762 -29.40 -3.84 -32.51
CA LEU A 762 -28.72 -5.01 -31.91
C LEU A 762 -27.23 -4.78 -31.53
N GLY A 763 -26.80 -3.52 -31.40
CA GLY A 763 -25.65 -3.16 -30.55
C GLY A 763 -24.35 -2.72 -31.23
N ASN A 764 -23.54 -2.02 -30.44
CA ASN A 764 -22.28 -1.31 -30.78
C ASN A 764 -21.13 -2.19 -31.34
N ARG A 765 -21.37 -3.46 -31.70
CA ARG A 765 -20.32 -4.43 -32.07
C ARG A 765 -19.49 -4.02 -33.29
N GLY A 766 -20.12 -3.44 -34.32
CA GLY A 766 -19.41 -2.99 -35.53
C GLY A 766 -18.44 -1.83 -35.24
N GLN A 767 -18.88 -0.88 -34.41
CA GLN A 767 -18.05 0.25 -33.99
C GLN A 767 -16.89 -0.22 -33.10
N GLU A 768 -17.15 -1.10 -32.15
CA GLU A 768 -16.12 -1.66 -31.28
C GLU A 768 -15.06 -2.44 -32.08
N THR A 769 -15.48 -3.21 -33.08
CA THR A 769 -14.55 -3.95 -33.96
C THR A 769 -13.69 -2.99 -34.79
N ALA A 770 -14.28 -1.89 -35.31
CA ALA A 770 -13.53 -0.85 -36.01
C ALA A 770 -12.54 -0.14 -35.08
N GLN A 771 -12.94 0.17 -33.84
CA GLN A 771 -12.06 0.78 -32.83
C GLN A 771 -10.89 -0.13 -32.45
N GLN A 772 -11.15 -1.43 -32.27
CA GLN A 772 -10.09 -2.43 -32.01
C GLN A 772 -9.12 -2.57 -33.18
N PHE A 773 -9.63 -2.50 -34.42
CA PHE A 773 -8.80 -2.49 -35.62
C PHE A 773 -7.90 -1.24 -35.66
N MET A 774 -8.47 -0.05 -35.44
CA MET A 774 -7.71 1.21 -35.42
C MET A 774 -6.65 1.20 -34.32
N ALA A 775 -7.01 0.82 -33.09
CA ALA A 775 -6.09 0.73 -31.97
C ALA A 775 -4.93 -0.24 -32.25
N THR A 776 -5.22 -1.42 -32.81
CA THR A 776 -4.19 -2.40 -33.19
C THR A 776 -3.26 -1.85 -34.26
N THR A 777 -3.82 -1.20 -35.28
CA THR A 777 -3.05 -0.66 -36.41
C THR A 777 -2.14 0.48 -35.97
N VAL A 778 -2.67 1.44 -35.20
CA VAL A 778 -1.88 2.54 -34.62
C VAL A 778 -0.79 1.99 -33.71
N THR A 779 -1.11 1.03 -32.84
CA THR A 779 -0.10 0.41 -31.94
C THR A 779 1.03 -0.22 -32.73
N ARG A 780 0.74 -0.98 -33.79
CA ARG A 780 1.78 -1.62 -34.61
C ARG A 780 2.64 -0.61 -35.36
N LEU A 781 2.02 0.44 -35.91
CA LEU A 781 2.74 1.53 -36.56
C LEU A 781 3.71 2.21 -35.59
N ILE A 782 3.21 2.59 -34.42
CA ILE A 782 4.00 3.30 -33.40
C ILE A 782 5.10 2.40 -32.85
N LYS A 783 4.77 1.13 -32.54
CA LYS A 783 5.71 0.13 -32.04
C LYS A 783 6.89 -0.05 -33.00
N THR A 784 6.59 -0.47 -34.22
CA THR A 784 7.58 -0.94 -35.19
C THR A 784 8.29 0.23 -35.88
N GLY A 785 7.55 1.32 -36.14
CA GLY A 785 8.10 2.49 -36.84
C GLY A 785 8.94 3.39 -35.95
N TYR A 786 8.65 3.46 -34.64
CA TYR A 786 9.21 4.50 -33.78
C TYR A 786 9.75 3.96 -32.46
N ILE A 787 8.95 3.21 -31.70
CA ILE A 787 9.32 2.76 -30.35
C ILE A 787 10.48 1.78 -30.37
N GLU A 788 10.58 0.89 -31.36
CA GLU A 788 11.74 0.00 -31.48
C GLU A 788 13.06 0.78 -31.68
N THR A 789 13.03 1.88 -32.43
CA THR A 789 14.19 2.77 -32.59
C THR A 789 14.52 3.45 -31.26
N VAL A 790 13.51 4.02 -30.57
CA VAL A 790 13.69 4.61 -29.23
C VAL A 790 14.26 3.59 -28.25
N ARG A 791 13.75 2.35 -28.22
CA ARG A 791 14.28 1.26 -27.38
C ARG A 791 15.73 0.94 -27.70
N LYS A 792 16.09 0.85 -28.99
CA LYS A 792 17.48 0.62 -29.42
C LYS A 792 18.39 1.76 -28.98
N GLU A 793 17.93 3.01 -29.08
CA GLU A 793 18.69 4.17 -28.63
C GLU A 793 18.82 4.24 -27.10
N VAL A 794 17.74 3.99 -26.35
CA VAL A 794 17.77 3.86 -24.88
C VAL A 794 18.76 2.78 -24.48
N HIS A 795 18.71 1.62 -25.12
CA HIS A 795 19.66 0.54 -24.87
C HIS A 795 21.11 0.92 -25.24
N THR A 796 21.30 1.64 -26.35
CA THR A 796 22.61 2.16 -26.77
C THR A 796 23.18 3.14 -25.74
N GLU A 797 22.38 4.06 -25.21
CA GLU A 797 22.79 4.97 -24.13
C GLU A 797 23.05 4.20 -22.83
N MET A 798 22.23 3.21 -22.50
CA MET A 798 22.38 2.37 -21.31
C MET A 798 23.68 1.54 -21.35
N ASN A 799 24.06 1.03 -22.54
CA ASN A 799 25.33 0.31 -22.77
C ASN A 799 26.59 1.19 -22.68
N LYS A 800 26.43 2.50 -22.48
CA LYS A 800 27.55 3.39 -22.15
C LYS A 800 27.89 3.36 -20.67
N PHE A 801 27.00 2.83 -19.84
CA PHE A 801 27.25 2.70 -18.42
C PHE A 801 27.92 1.37 -18.14
N VAL A 802 28.94 1.41 -17.29
CA VAL A 802 29.54 0.22 -16.70
C VAL A 802 29.21 0.21 -15.23
N ALA A 803 28.96 -0.98 -14.74
CA ALA A 803 28.86 -1.21 -13.31
C ALA A 803 30.18 -0.81 -12.66
N THR A 804 30.18 0.19 -11.78
CA THR A 804 31.34 0.47 -10.92
C THR A 804 30.98 0.33 -9.46
N THR A 805 32.01 -0.05 -8.71
CA THR A 805 31.93 -0.33 -7.28
C THR A 805 32.55 0.79 -6.43
N ASP A 806 32.86 1.96 -6.99
CA ASP A 806 33.84 2.86 -6.37
C ASP A 806 33.30 4.02 -5.53
N GLU A 807 33.94 4.14 -4.36
CA GLU A 807 34.14 5.24 -3.40
C GLU A 807 33.30 6.52 -3.56
N GLY A 808 32.28 6.69 -2.70
CA GLY A 808 31.73 8.02 -2.41
C GLY A 808 30.49 8.08 -1.52
N LYS A 809 29.62 7.07 -1.60
CA LYS A 809 28.67 6.62 -0.56
C LYS A 809 27.92 5.42 -1.13
N VAL A 810 28.64 4.32 -1.26
CA VAL A 810 28.04 3.01 -1.46
C VAL A 810 27.22 2.73 -0.20
N VAL A 811 25.91 2.52 -0.34
CA VAL A 811 25.19 1.73 0.66
C VAL A 811 25.78 0.33 0.52
N ARG A 812 26.90 0.07 1.20
CA ARG A 812 27.46 -1.27 1.28
C ARG A 812 26.41 -2.07 2.01
N HIS A 813 25.68 -2.89 1.26
CA HIS A 813 25.04 -4.03 1.88
C HIS A 813 26.16 -4.82 2.55
N GLY A 814 25.90 -5.29 3.76
CA GLY A 814 26.76 -6.26 4.39
C GLY A 814 26.94 -7.51 3.54
N GLU A 815 27.80 -8.41 3.97
CA GLU A 815 27.88 -9.76 3.40
C GLU A 815 26.50 -10.42 3.52
N LEU A 816 25.84 -10.68 2.40
CA LEU A 816 24.50 -11.26 2.39
C LEU A 816 24.62 -12.75 2.16
N LYS A 817 23.94 -13.54 2.98
CA LYS A 817 23.88 -14.99 2.85
C LYS A 817 22.46 -15.49 2.87
N LEU A 818 22.22 -16.58 2.14
CA LEU A 818 20.98 -17.32 2.14
C LEU A 818 21.18 -18.64 2.91
N PHE A 819 20.54 -18.78 4.06
CA PHE A 819 20.69 -19.98 4.90
C PHE A 819 19.58 -20.99 4.63
N VAL A 820 19.88 -22.18 4.13
CA VAL A 820 18.89 -23.25 4.05
C VAL A 820 18.71 -23.87 5.44
N THR A 821 17.52 -23.77 6.03
CA THR A 821 17.26 -24.25 7.39
C THR A 821 15.80 -24.61 7.63
N LYS A 822 15.61 -25.57 8.54
CA LYS A 822 14.32 -25.95 9.11
C LYS A 822 14.41 -26.17 10.63
N ASN A 823 15.37 -25.50 11.27
CA ASN A 823 15.40 -25.44 12.74
C ASN A 823 14.18 -24.65 13.25
N ALA A 824 13.78 -24.88 14.50
CA ALA A 824 12.60 -24.24 15.08
C ALA A 824 12.72 -22.70 15.13
N ALA A 825 13.93 -22.15 15.21
CA ALA A 825 14.16 -20.70 15.21
C ALA A 825 13.85 -20.06 13.84
N SER A 826 14.09 -20.78 12.74
CA SER A 826 13.86 -20.31 11.37
C SER A 826 12.39 -20.01 11.07
N PHE A 827 11.46 -20.59 11.84
CA PHE A 827 10.04 -20.26 11.79
C PHE A 827 9.79 -18.76 11.94
N PHE A 828 10.56 -18.09 12.82
CA PHE A 828 10.42 -16.66 13.10
C PHE A 828 10.93 -15.76 11.96
N ALA A 829 11.65 -16.30 10.97
CA ALA A 829 12.05 -15.55 9.77
C ALA A 829 10.86 -14.99 8.99
N LYS A 830 9.72 -15.68 9.03
CA LYS A 830 8.45 -15.21 8.45
C LYS A 830 8.00 -13.92 9.10
N ALA A 831 7.92 -13.90 10.43
CA ALA A 831 7.55 -12.71 11.19
C ALA A 831 8.56 -11.58 10.99
N SER A 832 9.87 -11.88 10.91
CA SER A 832 10.89 -10.88 10.57
C SER A 832 10.65 -10.23 9.21
N ALA A 833 10.20 -11.03 8.23
CA ALA A 833 9.81 -10.55 6.91
C ALA A 833 8.41 -9.90 6.86
N GLY A 834 7.72 -9.77 7.99
CA GLY A 834 6.36 -9.25 8.07
C GLY A 834 5.32 -10.14 7.38
N LEU A 835 5.52 -11.45 7.41
CA LEU A 835 4.53 -12.45 7.01
C LEU A 835 3.76 -12.93 8.24
N CYS A 836 2.46 -13.21 8.05
CA CYS A 836 1.64 -13.79 9.10
C CYS A 836 2.19 -15.16 9.51
N THR A 837 2.30 -15.37 10.82
CA THR A 837 2.77 -16.62 11.45
C THR A 837 1.69 -17.29 12.28
N LYS A 838 0.59 -16.58 12.55
CA LYS A 838 -0.60 -17.11 13.23
C LYS A 838 -1.14 -18.23 12.33
N GLU A 839 -1.30 -19.43 12.89
CA GLU A 839 -1.86 -20.63 12.22
C GLU A 839 -0.95 -21.37 11.22
N GLN A 840 0.36 -21.09 11.18
CA GLN A 840 1.29 -21.75 10.23
C GLN A 840 2.30 -22.72 10.86
N ILE A 841 2.10 -23.17 12.11
CA ILE A 841 2.98 -24.19 12.71
C ILE A 841 2.85 -25.49 11.93
N ASP A 842 1.62 -25.96 11.67
CA ASP A 842 1.37 -27.26 11.03
C ASP A 842 2.01 -27.38 9.63
N PRO A 843 1.91 -26.39 8.71
CA PRO A 843 2.68 -26.41 7.46
C PRO A 843 4.19 -26.54 7.65
N PHE A 844 4.75 -25.92 8.69
CA PHE A 844 6.18 -25.99 8.98
C PHE A 844 6.59 -27.37 9.51
N THR A 845 5.75 -27.99 10.33
CA THR A 845 6.00 -29.30 10.96
C THR A 845 5.71 -30.46 10.02
N ASP A 846 4.54 -30.45 9.38
CA ASP A 846 3.98 -31.64 8.73
C ASP A 846 4.50 -31.83 7.31
N TRP A 847 5.00 -30.76 6.69
CA TRP A 847 5.49 -30.82 5.31
C TRP A 847 6.99 -30.98 5.29
N GLU A 848 7.47 -32.22 5.30
CA GLU A 848 8.91 -32.58 5.25
C GLU A 848 9.65 -31.81 4.15
N ASN A 849 9.01 -31.61 3.00
CA ASN A 849 9.59 -30.96 1.83
C ASN A 849 9.61 -29.42 1.86
N LEU A 850 9.03 -28.77 2.87
CA LEU A 850 9.06 -27.32 3.07
C LEU A 850 10.29 -26.92 3.89
N PHE A 851 10.98 -25.86 3.49
CA PHE A 851 12.07 -25.28 4.27
C PHE A 851 12.19 -23.77 4.05
N ASN A 852 12.88 -23.11 4.98
CA ASN A 852 13.10 -21.67 4.96
C ASN A 852 14.50 -21.35 4.43
N MET A 853 14.59 -20.20 3.80
CA MET A 853 15.81 -19.60 3.31
C MET A 853 15.92 -18.14 3.77
N PRO A 854 16.26 -17.87 5.05
CA PRO A 854 16.44 -16.51 5.53
C PRO A 854 17.59 -15.82 4.78
N ILE A 855 17.35 -14.58 4.35
CA ILE A 855 18.36 -13.69 3.79
C ILE A 855 18.97 -12.92 4.96
N VAL A 856 20.24 -13.14 5.25
CA VAL A 856 20.91 -12.59 6.43
C VAL A 856 22.07 -11.69 6.01
N GLU A 857 22.10 -10.47 6.52
CA GLU A 857 23.17 -9.49 6.32
C GLU A 857 24.16 -9.55 7.49
N ASN A 858 25.46 -9.65 7.16
CA ASN A 858 26.59 -9.76 8.08
C ASN A 858 26.41 -10.85 9.16
N GLU A 859 25.73 -11.95 8.80
CA GLU A 859 25.36 -13.02 9.74
C GLU A 859 24.66 -12.52 11.02
N ALA A 860 23.99 -11.37 10.94
CA ALA A 860 23.45 -10.68 12.10
C ALA A 860 22.00 -10.23 11.89
N VAL A 861 21.62 -9.76 10.71
CA VAL A 861 20.30 -9.15 10.50
C VAL A 861 19.54 -9.88 9.42
N VAL A 862 18.38 -10.44 9.77
CA VAL A 862 17.45 -11.01 8.78
C VAL A 862 16.86 -9.86 7.95
N ARG A 863 17.16 -9.85 6.66
CA ARG A 863 16.70 -8.86 5.67
C ARG A 863 15.54 -9.32 4.83
N GLY A 864 15.22 -10.60 4.91
CA GLY A 864 14.07 -11.18 4.24
C GLY A 864 14.04 -12.68 4.41
N MET A 865 13.06 -13.30 3.78
CA MET A 865 12.88 -14.73 3.83
C MET A 865 12.37 -15.24 2.48
N VAL A 866 12.94 -16.36 2.04
CA VAL A 866 12.39 -17.16 0.95
C VAL A 866 11.85 -18.46 1.54
N GLU A 867 10.63 -18.84 1.15
CA GLU A 867 10.05 -20.14 1.47
C GLU A 867 10.12 -21.03 0.23
N ALA A 868 10.68 -22.24 0.36
CA ALA A 868 10.83 -23.17 -0.75
C ALA A 868 10.29 -24.56 -0.42
N ARG A 869 9.85 -25.26 -1.46
CA ARG A 869 9.43 -26.66 -1.38
C ARG A 869 10.11 -27.51 -2.44
N ILE A 870 10.41 -28.76 -2.11
CA ILE A 870 10.77 -29.77 -3.10
C ILE A 870 9.53 -30.56 -3.46
N VAL A 871 9.08 -30.47 -4.71
CA VAL A 871 7.85 -31.13 -5.17
C VAL A 871 8.08 -31.83 -6.50
N ASP A 872 7.30 -32.87 -6.74
CA ASP A 872 7.30 -33.53 -8.03
C ASP A 872 6.54 -32.67 -9.06
N VAL A 873 7.24 -32.25 -10.11
CA VAL A 873 6.63 -31.60 -11.28
C VAL A 873 6.87 -32.47 -12.49
N LYS A 874 5.84 -33.21 -12.90
CA LYS A 874 5.86 -34.13 -14.06
C LYS A 874 6.89 -35.26 -13.92
N GLY A 875 6.90 -35.93 -12.77
CA GLY A 875 7.81 -37.04 -12.44
C GLY A 875 9.23 -36.59 -12.12
N LYS A 876 9.45 -35.31 -11.83
CA LYS A 876 10.78 -34.75 -11.55
C LYS A 876 10.76 -33.93 -10.26
N PRO A 877 11.58 -34.28 -9.25
CA PRO A 877 11.70 -33.47 -8.04
C PRO A 877 12.31 -32.12 -8.42
N SER A 878 11.61 -31.05 -8.08
CA SER A 878 11.90 -29.69 -8.51
C SER A 878 11.75 -28.73 -7.34
N ILE A 879 12.45 -27.60 -7.37
CA ILE A 879 12.30 -26.56 -6.34
C ILE A 879 11.17 -25.63 -6.75
N VAL A 880 10.18 -25.46 -5.87
CA VAL A 880 9.16 -24.42 -5.99
C VAL A 880 9.41 -23.36 -4.92
N LEU A 881 9.71 -22.15 -5.35
CA LEU A 881 9.79 -20.97 -4.50
C LEU A 881 8.36 -20.46 -4.26
N ARG A 882 7.89 -20.59 -3.02
CA ARG A 882 6.51 -20.29 -2.61
C ARG A 882 6.32 -18.86 -2.15
N ALA A 883 7.32 -18.29 -1.46
CA ALA A 883 7.23 -16.94 -0.93
C ALA A 883 8.61 -16.28 -0.95
N VAL A 884 8.68 -15.00 -1.31
CA VAL A 884 9.91 -14.21 -1.42
C VAL A 884 9.65 -12.84 -0.81
N ASN A 885 10.03 -12.64 0.44
CA ASN A 885 9.61 -11.47 1.21
C ASN A 885 10.81 -10.77 1.84
N PRO A 886 11.39 -9.77 1.17
CA PRO A 886 12.32 -8.85 1.81
C PRO A 886 11.59 -7.97 2.85
N ASN A 887 12.32 -7.51 3.86
CA ASN A 887 11.79 -6.57 4.84
C ASN A 887 11.39 -5.26 4.14
N ALA A 888 10.29 -4.64 4.61
CA ALA A 888 9.77 -3.42 3.99
C ALA A 888 10.77 -2.25 4.02
N ASP A 889 11.60 -2.15 5.06
CA ASP A 889 12.62 -1.10 5.19
C ASP A 889 13.88 -1.35 4.34
N TRP A 890 14.00 -2.55 3.76
CA TRP A 890 15.15 -2.99 2.96
C TRP A 890 14.83 -3.10 1.47
N VAL A 891 13.60 -3.47 1.10
CA VAL A 891 13.22 -3.67 -0.31
C VAL A 891 13.43 -2.42 -1.18
N ASP A 892 13.24 -1.22 -0.62
CA ASP A 892 13.46 0.05 -1.34
C ASP A 892 14.95 0.40 -1.51
N LYS A 893 15.84 -0.30 -0.82
CA LYS A 893 17.29 -0.08 -0.84
C LYS A 893 18.02 -1.10 -1.71
N VAL A 894 17.32 -2.11 -2.23
CA VAL A 894 17.90 -3.21 -2.99
C VAL A 894 17.39 -3.21 -4.42
N ASN A 895 18.24 -3.60 -5.36
CA ASN A 895 17.80 -3.87 -6.72
C ASN A 895 17.03 -5.21 -6.73
N VAL A 896 15.71 -5.14 -6.86
CA VAL A 896 14.81 -6.31 -6.85
C VAL A 896 15.22 -7.36 -7.90
N PRO A 897 15.53 -7.01 -9.16
CA PRO A 897 16.09 -7.96 -10.12
C PRO A 897 17.37 -8.65 -9.65
N SER A 898 18.37 -7.92 -9.15
CA SER A 898 19.62 -8.51 -8.63
C SER A 898 19.37 -9.43 -7.44
N LEU A 899 18.48 -9.04 -6.52
CA LEU A 899 18.07 -9.86 -5.39
C LEU A 899 17.48 -11.18 -5.88
N TRP A 900 16.58 -11.10 -6.85
CA TRP A 900 15.94 -12.26 -7.42
C TRP A 900 16.90 -13.19 -8.16
N GLU A 901 17.76 -12.66 -9.02
CA GLU A 901 18.78 -13.44 -9.71
C GLU A 901 19.76 -14.09 -8.73
N GLY A 902 20.09 -13.42 -7.62
CA GLY A 902 20.86 -13.99 -6.53
C GLY A 902 20.16 -15.18 -5.86
N ILE A 903 18.85 -15.06 -5.61
CA ILE A 903 18.02 -16.14 -5.05
C ILE A 903 17.95 -17.32 -6.04
N LEU A 904 17.70 -17.06 -7.32
CA LEU A 904 17.65 -18.10 -8.35
C LEU A 904 18.99 -18.82 -8.51
N LYS A 905 20.09 -18.07 -8.57
CA LYS A 905 21.44 -18.65 -8.61
C LYS A 905 21.67 -19.56 -7.40
N THR A 906 21.21 -19.15 -6.22
CA THR A 906 21.32 -19.97 -5.01
C THR A 906 20.45 -21.23 -5.09
N ALA A 907 19.22 -21.13 -5.61
CA ALA A 907 18.34 -22.28 -5.80
C ALA A 907 18.92 -23.29 -6.82
N HIS A 908 19.50 -22.80 -7.93
CA HIS A 908 20.25 -23.61 -8.89
C HIS A 908 21.48 -24.26 -8.24
N GLN A 909 22.25 -23.52 -7.44
CA GLN A 909 23.39 -24.08 -6.72
C GLN A 909 22.96 -25.17 -5.74
N PHE A 910 21.87 -24.97 -4.99
CA PHE A 910 21.30 -26.00 -4.13
C PHE A 910 20.89 -27.26 -4.91
N ALA A 911 20.27 -27.11 -6.08
CA ALA A 911 19.96 -28.26 -6.95
C ALA A 911 21.23 -28.98 -7.46
N GLN A 912 22.27 -28.22 -7.81
CA GLN A 912 23.56 -28.76 -8.26
C GLN A 912 24.34 -29.47 -7.15
N ASP A 913 24.22 -29.01 -5.91
CA ASP A 913 24.80 -29.66 -4.73
C ASP A 913 24.03 -30.95 -4.36
N ASN A 914 22.81 -31.13 -4.91
CA ASN A 914 21.88 -32.21 -4.61
C ASN A 914 21.30 -32.92 -5.86
N PRO A 915 22.13 -33.32 -6.84
CA PRO A 915 21.67 -33.76 -8.16
C PRO A 915 20.87 -35.07 -8.12
N ASP A 916 21.10 -35.90 -7.10
CA ASP A 916 20.40 -37.18 -6.90
C ASP A 916 19.02 -37.01 -6.25
N ARG A 917 18.71 -35.83 -5.72
CA ARG A 917 17.47 -35.55 -4.97
C ARG A 917 16.59 -34.52 -5.63
N VAL A 918 17.18 -33.55 -6.32
CA VAL A 918 16.47 -32.42 -6.91
C VAL A 918 17.03 -32.11 -8.29
N THR A 919 16.14 -31.89 -9.25
CA THR A 919 16.53 -31.46 -10.59
C THR A 919 16.78 -29.95 -10.61
N ASP A 920 17.52 -29.48 -11.61
CA ASP A 920 17.78 -28.05 -11.85
C ASP A 920 16.54 -27.28 -12.35
N ASN A 921 15.34 -27.84 -12.17
CA ASN A 921 14.08 -27.17 -12.49
C ASN A 921 13.63 -26.35 -11.28
N ILE A 922 13.68 -25.04 -11.44
CA ILE A 922 13.19 -24.08 -10.47
C ILE A 922 11.87 -23.51 -10.97
N TYR A 923 10.92 -23.36 -10.06
CA TYR A 923 9.59 -22.83 -10.31
C TYR A 923 9.23 -21.77 -9.27
N ILE A 924 8.34 -20.86 -9.65
CA ILE A 924 7.61 -19.98 -8.73
C ILE A 924 6.12 -20.31 -8.78
N VAL A 925 5.41 -20.03 -7.71
CA VAL A 925 3.96 -20.18 -7.66
C VAL A 925 3.23 -19.05 -8.39
N GLN A 926 1.97 -19.29 -8.76
CA GLN A 926 1.06 -18.22 -9.18
C GLN A 926 0.91 -17.17 -8.06
N ASN A 927 0.67 -15.92 -8.45
CA ASN A 927 0.40 -14.84 -7.51
C ASN A 927 -1.13 -14.72 -7.33
N ASP A 928 -1.65 -15.15 -6.18
CA ASP A 928 -3.05 -14.97 -5.79
C ASP A 928 -3.17 -14.05 -4.56
N SER A 929 -4.39 -13.58 -4.27
CA SER A 929 -4.64 -12.64 -3.17
C SER A 929 -4.44 -13.27 -1.77
N TRP A 930 -4.50 -14.59 -1.67
CA TRP A 930 -4.46 -15.31 -0.39
C TRP A 930 -3.02 -15.57 0.07
N HIS A 931 -2.15 -15.97 -0.85
CA HIS A 931 -0.74 -16.22 -0.61
C HIS A 931 0.09 -15.56 -1.72
N PRO A 932 0.21 -14.22 -1.69
CA PRO A 932 1.00 -13.54 -2.69
C PRO A 932 2.44 -14.05 -2.61
N LEU A 933 3.03 -14.31 -3.79
CA LEU A 933 4.43 -14.73 -3.90
C LEU A 933 5.35 -13.73 -3.20
N SER A 934 4.95 -12.46 -3.14
CA SER A 934 5.49 -11.48 -2.22
C SER A 934 4.41 -10.51 -1.75
N ASN A 935 4.40 -10.18 -0.46
CA ASN A 935 3.61 -9.05 0.06
C ASN A 935 4.29 -7.68 -0.18
N ARG A 936 5.37 -7.65 -0.98
CA ARG A 936 6.02 -6.43 -1.47
C ARG A 936 5.64 -6.21 -2.92
N SER A 937 4.94 -5.11 -3.20
CA SER A 937 4.44 -4.81 -4.55
C SER A 937 5.56 -4.74 -5.58
N GLN A 938 6.74 -4.21 -5.21
CA GLN A 938 7.92 -4.13 -6.09
C GLN A 938 8.38 -5.54 -6.53
N VAL A 939 8.41 -6.49 -5.61
CA VAL A 939 8.83 -7.88 -5.87
C VAL A 939 7.74 -8.62 -6.63
N SER A 940 6.49 -8.53 -6.16
CA SER A 940 5.33 -9.15 -6.79
C SER A 940 5.19 -8.73 -8.26
N SER A 941 5.20 -7.43 -8.54
CA SER A 941 5.09 -6.89 -9.89
C SER A 941 6.21 -7.38 -10.80
N TYR A 942 7.46 -7.39 -10.31
CA TYR A 942 8.60 -7.89 -11.07
C TYR A 942 8.43 -9.39 -11.41
N LEU A 943 8.07 -10.22 -10.44
CA LEU A 943 7.89 -11.67 -10.65
C LEU A 943 6.71 -11.99 -11.57
N GLU A 944 5.60 -11.29 -11.40
CA GLU A 944 4.40 -11.44 -12.21
C GLU A 944 4.68 -11.11 -13.68
N GLN A 945 5.32 -9.97 -13.93
CA GLN A 945 5.70 -9.53 -15.28
C GLN A 945 6.74 -10.45 -15.90
N ARG A 946 7.79 -10.80 -15.15
CA ARG A 946 8.94 -11.52 -15.69
C ARG A 946 8.66 -12.99 -15.98
N TYR A 947 7.86 -13.67 -15.17
CA TYR A 947 7.70 -15.13 -15.22
C TYR A 947 6.26 -15.63 -15.32
N ILE A 948 5.30 -14.96 -14.67
CA ILE A 948 3.90 -15.45 -14.62
C ILE A 948 3.17 -15.11 -15.92
N LYS A 949 3.27 -13.87 -16.40
CA LYS A 949 2.61 -13.43 -17.65
C LYS A 949 3.33 -13.88 -18.91
N SER A 950 4.65 -14.06 -18.83
CA SER A 950 5.50 -14.32 -20.01
C SER A 950 5.62 -15.81 -20.37
N LYS A 951 5.24 -16.73 -19.47
CA LYS A 951 5.43 -18.17 -19.66
C LYS A 951 4.14 -18.95 -19.41
N PRO A 952 3.90 -20.05 -20.14
CA PRO A 952 2.79 -20.93 -19.85
C PRO A 952 2.97 -21.59 -18.48
N GLY A 953 1.98 -21.45 -17.61
CA GLY A 953 1.96 -22.13 -16.31
C GLY A 953 1.87 -23.64 -16.46
N VAL A 954 2.46 -24.37 -15.50
CA VAL A 954 2.35 -25.81 -15.35
C VAL A 954 1.34 -26.09 -14.22
N SER A 955 0.32 -26.88 -14.52
CA SER A 955 -0.62 -27.34 -13.49
C SER A 955 0.08 -28.16 -12.43
N LEU A 956 -0.08 -27.75 -11.18
CA LEU A 956 0.43 -28.43 -10.00
C LEU A 956 -0.58 -28.14 -8.89
N ASN A 957 -1.10 -29.17 -8.22
CA ASN A 957 -1.90 -28.96 -7.00
C ASN A 957 -0.93 -28.91 -5.81
N LEU A 958 -0.54 -27.71 -5.41
CA LEU A 958 0.35 -27.48 -4.29
C LEU A 958 -0.44 -26.96 -3.10
N GLN A 959 -0.70 -27.83 -2.12
CA GLN A 959 -1.36 -27.44 -0.87
C GLN A 959 -0.51 -26.43 -0.09
N VAL A 960 -1.11 -25.31 0.31
CA VAL A 960 -0.43 -24.18 0.96
C VAL A 960 -1.11 -23.74 2.27
N ALA A 961 -2.35 -24.17 2.49
CA ALA A 961 -3.01 -24.21 3.78
C ALA A 961 -3.90 -25.46 3.83
N ALA A 962 -4.57 -25.71 4.96
CA ALA A 962 -5.48 -26.85 5.11
C ALA A 962 -6.46 -26.96 3.92
N ASN A 963 -7.06 -25.83 3.51
CA ASN A 963 -8.05 -25.81 2.41
C ASN A 963 -7.66 -24.91 1.21
N HIS A 964 -6.39 -24.50 1.08
CA HIS A 964 -5.94 -23.72 -0.08
C HIS A 964 -4.86 -24.46 -0.85
N SER A 965 -5.01 -24.49 -2.17
CA SER A 965 -4.03 -25.04 -3.09
C SER A 965 -3.70 -24.06 -4.20
N ILE A 966 -2.41 -23.93 -4.48
CA ILE A 966 -1.94 -23.27 -5.69
C ILE A 966 -2.11 -24.25 -6.84
N GLU A 967 -2.73 -23.80 -7.94
CA GLU A 967 -3.03 -24.65 -9.09
C GLU A 967 -1.97 -24.61 -10.20
N LYS A 968 -1.14 -23.57 -10.21
CA LYS A 968 -0.15 -23.32 -11.26
C LYS A 968 1.19 -22.90 -10.69
N VAL A 969 2.24 -23.40 -11.33
CA VAL A 969 3.62 -22.97 -11.13
C VAL A 969 4.28 -22.59 -12.44
N TYR A 970 5.23 -21.68 -12.40
CA TYR A 970 5.88 -21.09 -13.56
C TYR A 970 7.37 -21.37 -13.49
N ARG A 971 7.90 -22.03 -14.52
CA ARG A 971 9.33 -22.33 -14.57
C ARG A 971 10.11 -21.04 -14.76
N VAL A 972 11.11 -20.79 -13.93
CA VAL A 972 11.93 -19.57 -14.00
C VAL A 972 13.14 -19.71 -14.90
#